data_AF-A0A7V5V7Z8-F1
#
_entry.id   AF-A0A7V5V7Z8-F1
#
_cell.length_a   1.000
_cell.length_b   1.000
_cell.length_c   1.000
_cell.angle_alpha   90.00
_cell.angle_beta   90.00
_cell.angle_gamma   90.00
#
_symmetry.space_group_name_H-M   'P 1'
#
loop_
_entity.id
_entity.type
_entity.pdbx_description
1 polymer ?
#
loop_
_entity_poly.entity_id
_entity_poly.type
_entity_poly.pdbx_seq_one_letter_code
_entity_poly.pdbx_strand_id
1 'polypeptide(L)'
;MAQVTTQRSVLCEGVGAFCCRLIEYCSRSGTATCFPAESLLFDRPLAASLAEARLDTICFSIDDFGGTADAVRRKRVAFVKVRRVLENVLTGRGGANDRRSRYARPYSILQAVEIKGPEDGVAVLSSEKIDLLYNEVRRGGWTKGFSLLASSLPFDEVLLLDNVVNGGFVGWKLLLDLSGIRRALIVETLLGNITESFALHCGEVHTLHFDQRILECVVERLKEKKIENVTHGRLDGGKDLPFVDNSFDLIVVHDMGVVFQYLDGGAAHKEKLKWFLGETRRLLAESGTLYLSFGNRLGLYNLFHRTRRGSGVATPGSERELFSMYEVKRVLRESGLNSFKFYAANPSIEEMRQIRRLCSPMDFSWREKGGSRGVKAAIKDYFKSSGICAQAFVVTASTSGGAGFLEQIIDYSGLGEKGCKIKDFKLGNVPIAILESDENKVRDGGFVVRLPLDKERIGLCKRNADTLSLLAEMKWEGVGISRPWKKTYNGLTFFVEDKIAGVSARDNLGASFADCFTNIADYLIDMHLRTARRATLTADSFVRLFEPYKSFLESNLDKADGGRLGSFERFVRTRLVGAELPKVLQHGDLSLENVLVDPETASVNGIIDWEFSEHEGLPFIDCLQLIASKRRVQQRKTLGDIFATVILPLRFDALEKNFVERYVEALGIDRNLLAPLAIISWLHHIVRKVRFQFLWSHPEWKENGIAGPFRVVRSLYL
;
A
#
# COMPACT_ATOMS: atom_id res chain seq x y z
N MET A 1 -24.27 -11.68 -45.11
CA MET A 1 -25.49 -12.23 -44.48
C MET A 1 -25.10 -13.47 -43.68
N ALA A 2 -25.56 -13.53 -42.41
CA ALA A 2 -25.57 -14.64 -41.44
C ALA A 2 -24.24 -15.39 -41.18
N GLN A 3 -23.47 -14.99 -40.16
CA GLN A 3 -23.55 -15.40 -38.74
C GLN A 3 -22.64 -16.59 -38.40
N VAL A 4 -21.40 -16.25 -38.04
CA VAL A 4 -20.51 -17.08 -37.20
C VAL A 4 -20.73 -16.61 -35.77
N THR A 5 -21.59 -17.32 -35.04
CA THR A 5 -21.80 -17.15 -33.59
C THR A 5 -21.95 -18.54 -32.99
N THR A 6 -20.85 -19.12 -32.47
CA THR A 6 -20.81 -20.04 -31.31
C THR A 6 -19.41 -20.61 -31.13
N GLN A 7 -18.61 -19.98 -30.27
CA GLN A 7 -17.51 -20.68 -29.57
C GLN A 7 -17.38 -20.28 -28.09
N ARG A 8 -18.28 -19.42 -27.58
CA ARG A 8 -18.32 -19.00 -26.16
C ARG A 8 -19.28 -19.79 -25.27
N SER A 9 -20.21 -20.57 -25.83
CA SER A 9 -21.23 -21.31 -25.06
C SER A 9 -20.74 -22.63 -24.46
N VAL A 10 -19.83 -23.34 -25.14
CA VAL A 10 -19.43 -24.70 -24.74
C VAL A 10 -18.56 -24.74 -23.47
N LEU A 11 -17.84 -23.65 -23.14
CA LEU A 11 -17.04 -23.57 -21.92
C LEU A 11 -17.85 -23.16 -20.67
N CYS A 12 -19.02 -22.52 -20.83
CA CYS A 12 -19.85 -22.11 -19.68
C CYS A 12 -20.79 -23.21 -19.20
N GLU A 13 -21.30 -24.07 -20.10
CA GLU A 13 -22.20 -25.18 -19.73
C GLU A 13 -21.48 -26.30 -18.96
N GLY A 14 -20.18 -26.52 -19.21
CA GLY A 14 -19.40 -27.57 -18.53
C GLY A 14 -19.12 -27.30 -17.05
N VAL A 15 -18.94 -26.03 -16.67
CA VAL A 15 -18.56 -25.64 -15.30
C VAL A 15 -19.78 -25.61 -14.36
N GLY A 16 -20.92 -25.12 -14.82
CA GLY A 16 -22.17 -25.15 -14.03
C GLY A 16 -22.62 -26.59 -13.72
N ALA A 17 -22.58 -27.47 -14.72
CA ALA A 17 -22.89 -28.90 -14.54
C ALA A 17 -21.87 -29.64 -13.67
N PHE A 18 -20.60 -29.19 -13.64
CA PHE A 18 -19.59 -29.68 -12.71
C PHE A 18 -19.88 -29.24 -11.27
N CYS A 19 -20.20 -27.96 -11.05
CA CYS A 19 -20.57 -27.44 -9.74
C CYS A 19 -21.82 -28.12 -9.18
N CYS A 20 -22.87 -28.33 -9.99
CA CYS A 20 -24.08 -29.04 -9.53
C CYS A 20 -23.78 -30.50 -9.13
N ARG A 21 -22.94 -31.22 -9.90
CA ARG A 21 -22.52 -32.59 -9.55
C ARG A 21 -21.65 -32.63 -8.28
N LEU A 22 -20.79 -31.63 -8.09
CA LEU A 22 -19.98 -31.48 -6.88
C LEU A 22 -20.85 -31.19 -5.65
N ILE A 23 -21.87 -30.34 -5.79
CA ILE A 23 -22.86 -30.04 -4.75
C ILE A 23 -23.64 -31.30 -4.36
N GLU A 24 -24.11 -32.06 -5.35
CA GLU A 24 -24.85 -33.30 -5.12
C GLU A 24 -23.98 -34.37 -4.44
N TYR A 25 -22.72 -34.49 -4.84
CA TYR A 25 -21.73 -35.35 -4.17
C TYR A 25 -21.53 -34.94 -2.70
N CYS A 26 -21.27 -33.67 -2.44
CA CYS A 26 -21.02 -33.15 -1.09
C CYS A 26 -22.25 -33.29 -0.17
N SER A 27 -23.46 -33.11 -0.71
CA SER A 27 -24.72 -33.32 0.01
C SER A 27 -24.90 -34.79 0.40
N ARG A 28 -24.58 -35.73 -0.49
CA ARG A 28 -24.65 -37.17 -0.20
C ARG A 28 -23.55 -37.66 0.74
N SER A 29 -22.37 -37.05 0.71
CA SER A 29 -21.21 -37.46 1.50
C SER A 29 -21.05 -36.69 2.82
N GLY A 30 -21.91 -35.72 3.12
CA GLY A 30 -21.84 -34.89 4.32
C GLY A 30 -20.55 -34.03 4.39
N THR A 31 -19.91 -33.78 3.25
CA THR A 31 -18.59 -33.16 3.19
C THR A 31 -18.72 -31.66 2.90
N ALA A 32 -18.03 -30.82 3.67
CA ALA A 32 -17.99 -29.38 3.40
C ALA A 32 -17.17 -29.11 2.12
N THR A 33 -17.63 -28.18 1.29
CA THR A 33 -16.91 -27.76 0.07
C THR A 33 -16.84 -26.25 -0.04
N CYS A 34 -15.75 -25.74 -0.64
CA CYS A 34 -15.47 -24.31 -0.78
C CYS A 34 -15.68 -23.87 -2.24
N PHE A 35 -16.50 -22.84 -2.46
CA PHE A 35 -16.76 -22.27 -3.79
C PHE A 35 -16.04 -20.91 -3.96
N PRO A 36 -15.26 -20.69 -5.03
CA PRO A 36 -14.63 -19.39 -5.28
C PRO A 36 -15.67 -18.31 -5.64
N ALA A 37 -15.71 -17.25 -4.84
CA ALA A 37 -16.63 -16.11 -4.95
C ALA A 37 -16.31 -15.17 -6.13
N GLU A 38 -15.13 -15.30 -6.74
CA GLU A 38 -14.71 -14.49 -7.89
C GLU A 38 -15.41 -14.86 -9.21
N SER A 39 -16.08 -16.02 -9.28
CA SER A 39 -16.67 -16.49 -10.52
C SER A 39 -17.93 -15.69 -10.91
N LEU A 40 -17.99 -15.26 -12.17
CA LEU A 40 -19.20 -14.78 -12.87
C LEU A 40 -20.34 -15.83 -12.94
N LEU A 41 -20.21 -16.96 -12.22
CA LEU A 41 -20.98 -18.19 -12.36
C LEU A 41 -22.03 -18.40 -11.26
N PHE A 42 -22.10 -17.54 -10.24
CA PHE A 42 -23.17 -17.58 -9.23
C PHE A 42 -24.43 -16.85 -9.70
N ASP A 43 -25.09 -17.43 -10.69
CA ASP A 43 -26.41 -16.99 -11.13
C ASP A 43 -27.53 -17.52 -10.21
N ARG A 44 -28.78 -17.08 -10.47
CA ARG A 44 -29.94 -17.53 -9.70
C ARG A 44 -30.15 -19.05 -9.72
N PRO A 45 -29.99 -19.74 -10.88
CA PRO A 45 -30.04 -21.21 -10.94
C PRO A 45 -29.07 -21.91 -10.00
N LEU A 46 -27.78 -21.56 -10.00
CA LEU A 46 -26.80 -22.20 -9.12
C LEU A 46 -27.11 -21.94 -7.63
N ALA A 47 -27.55 -20.73 -7.30
CA ALA A 47 -27.98 -20.38 -5.94
C ALA A 47 -29.24 -21.15 -5.49
N ALA A 48 -30.17 -21.44 -6.41
CA ALA A 48 -31.35 -22.27 -6.13
C ALA A 48 -30.94 -23.73 -5.88
N SER A 49 -30.06 -24.31 -6.70
CA SER A 49 -29.53 -25.66 -6.47
C SER A 49 -28.78 -25.79 -5.15
N LEU A 50 -28.00 -24.78 -4.75
CA LEU A 50 -27.36 -24.73 -3.43
C LEU A 50 -28.36 -24.61 -2.26
N ALA A 51 -29.47 -23.91 -2.47
CA ALA A 51 -30.54 -23.81 -1.49
C ALA A 51 -31.28 -25.14 -1.32
N GLU A 52 -31.52 -25.88 -2.40
CA GLU A 52 -32.19 -27.18 -2.42
C GLU A 52 -31.32 -28.33 -1.89
N ALA A 53 -29.99 -28.24 -2.04
CA ALA A 53 -29.04 -29.28 -1.61
C ALA A 53 -28.98 -29.54 -0.09
N ARG A 54 -29.74 -28.78 0.72
CA ARG A 54 -29.85 -28.89 2.20
C ARG A 54 -28.51 -29.04 2.92
N LEU A 55 -27.45 -28.43 2.39
CA LEU A 55 -26.15 -28.42 3.03
C LEU A 55 -26.22 -27.63 4.35
N ASP A 56 -25.72 -28.24 5.42
CA ASP A 56 -25.63 -27.62 6.75
C ASP A 56 -24.65 -26.44 6.75
N THR A 57 -23.65 -26.44 5.87
CA THR A 57 -22.65 -25.36 5.72
C THR A 57 -22.24 -25.19 4.27
N ILE A 58 -22.19 -23.95 3.79
CA ILE A 58 -21.72 -23.59 2.44
C ILE A 58 -20.56 -22.61 2.61
N CYS A 59 -19.35 -23.01 2.21
CA CYS A 59 -18.17 -22.17 2.32
C CYS A 59 -17.90 -21.43 1.00
N PHE A 60 -17.59 -20.13 1.08
CA PHE A 60 -17.14 -19.35 -0.07
C PHE A 60 -15.67 -18.98 0.13
N SER A 61 -14.81 -19.34 -0.81
CA SER A 61 -13.45 -18.79 -0.89
C SER A 61 -13.55 -17.39 -1.48
N ILE A 62 -13.10 -16.38 -0.74
CA ILE A 62 -12.93 -15.03 -1.25
C ILE A 62 -11.44 -14.83 -1.39
N ASP A 63 -10.93 -14.98 -2.62
CA ASP A 63 -9.55 -14.59 -2.88
C ASP A 63 -9.45 -13.07 -2.70
N ASP A 64 -8.44 -12.67 -1.92
CA ASP A 64 -7.89 -11.32 -1.84
C ASP A 64 -8.75 -10.24 -1.13
N PHE A 65 -8.68 -10.23 0.20
CA PHE A 65 -8.76 -8.98 0.99
C PHE A 65 -7.37 -8.29 1.06
N GLY A 66 -6.54 -8.41 0.02
CA GLY A 66 -5.36 -7.58 -0.14
C GLY A 66 -5.77 -6.16 -0.53
N GLY A 67 -5.25 -5.17 0.20
CA GLY A 67 -5.62 -3.76 0.09
C GLY A 67 -5.52 -3.15 -1.32
N THR A 68 -4.89 -3.80 -2.29
CA THR A 68 -4.81 -3.33 -3.68
C THR A 68 -6.14 -3.38 -4.43
N ALA A 69 -7.07 -4.28 -4.10
CA ALA A 69 -8.36 -4.37 -4.80
C ALA A 69 -9.45 -3.48 -4.18
N ASP A 70 -9.45 -3.34 -2.84
CA ASP A 70 -10.52 -2.66 -2.09
C ASP A 70 -10.15 -1.23 -1.64
N ALA A 71 -8.87 -0.90 -1.43
CA ALA A 71 -8.48 0.48 -1.10
C ALA A 71 -8.43 1.40 -2.32
N VAL A 72 -8.28 0.83 -3.52
CA VAL A 72 -8.13 1.59 -4.78
C VAL A 72 -9.49 1.99 -5.37
N ARG A 73 -10.53 1.15 -5.28
CA ARG A 73 -11.74 1.29 -6.12
C ARG A 73 -12.80 2.31 -5.70
N ARG A 74 -12.77 2.87 -4.49
CA ARG A 74 -13.88 3.66 -3.87
C ARG A 74 -15.33 3.12 -4.14
N LYS A 75 -15.50 1.85 -4.54
CA LYS A 75 -16.77 1.16 -4.84
C LYS A 75 -16.71 -0.28 -4.31
N ARG A 76 -17.73 -0.63 -3.53
CA ARG A 76 -17.96 -1.92 -2.85
C ARG A 76 -18.22 -3.09 -3.81
N VAL A 77 -17.34 -3.43 -4.75
CA VAL A 77 -17.66 -4.44 -5.79
C VAL A 77 -17.53 -5.88 -5.31
N ALA A 78 -16.49 -6.24 -4.55
CA ALA A 78 -16.38 -7.59 -3.96
C ALA A 78 -17.53 -7.85 -2.97
N PHE A 79 -17.83 -6.84 -2.15
CA PHE A 79 -18.92 -6.89 -1.18
C PHE A 79 -20.32 -6.94 -1.84
N VAL A 80 -20.56 -6.24 -2.95
CA VAL A 80 -21.83 -6.33 -3.70
C VAL A 80 -22.00 -7.69 -4.36
N LYS A 81 -20.92 -8.32 -4.83
CA LYS A 81 -20.96 -9.68 -5.38
C LYS A 81 -21.27 -10.73 -4.32
N VAL A 82 -20.54 -10.74 -3.20
CA VAL A 82 -20.81 -11.62 -2.04
C VAL A 82 -22.23 -11.38 -1.52
N ARG A 83 -22.65 -10.12 -1.41
CA ARG A 83 -24.02 -9.76 -1.06
C ARG A 83 -25.05 -10.32 -2.04
N ARG A 84 -24.82 -10.24 -3.35
CA ARG A 84 -25.74 -10.74 -4.38
C ARG A 84 -25.85 -12.27 -4.35
N VAL A 85 -24.72 -12.94 -4.10
CA VAL A 85 -24.66 -14.40 -3.87
C VAL A 85 -25.50 -14.79 -2.65
N LEU A 86 -25.28 -14.11 -1.51
CA LEU A 86 -26.05 -14.34 -0.28
C LEU A 86 -27.54 -14.00 -0.45
N GLU A 87 -27.88 -12.89 -1.11
CA GLU A 87 -29.27 -12.49 -1.40
C GLU A 87 -29.98 -13.52 -2.28
N ASN A 88 -29.30 -14.07 -3.30
CA ASN A 88 -29.85 -15.12 -4.15
C ASN A 88 -30.09 -16.43 -3.38
N VAL A 89 -29.14 -16.87 -2.53
CA VAL A 89 -29.28 -18.07 -1.70
C VAL A 89 -30.42 -17.93 -0.68
N LEU A 90 -30.54 -16.76 -0.04
CA LEU A 90 -31.62 -16.46 0.91
C LEU A 90 -33.00 -16.41 0.24
N THR A 91 -33.07 -15.89 -0.99
CA THR A 91 -34.31 -15.85 -1.76
C THR A 91 -34.72 -17.25 -2.22
N GLY A 92 -33.75 -18.07 -2.65
CA GLY A 92 -33.96 -19.48 -3.04
C GLY A 92 -34.44 -20.37 -1.88
N ARG A 93 -34.05 -20.08 -0.64
CA ARG A 93 -34.54 -20.78 0.58
C ARG A 93 -35.97 -20.41 1.01
N GLY A 94 -36.72 -19.64 0.21
CA GLY A 94 -38.12 -19.32 0.50
C GLY A 94 -38.27 -18.31 1.64
N GLY A 95 -37.75 -17.10 1.45
CA GLY A 95 -37.97 -16.00 2.39
C GLY A 95 -39.45 -15.64 2.52
N ALA A 96 -40.11 -16.11 3.59
CA ALA A 96 -41.09 -15.33 4.38
C ALA A 96 -41.85 -16.13 5.45
N ASN A 97 -41.97 -17.47 5.40
CA ASN A 97 -43.00 -18.16 6.21
C ASN A 97 -42.55 -19.28 7.15
N ASP A 98 -41.26 -19.60 7.26
CA ASP A 98 -40.84 -20.57 8.27
C ASP A 98 -40.72 -19.93 9.66
N ARG A 99 -41.66 -20.25 10.55
CA ARG A 99 -41.73 -19.76 11.95
C ARG A 99 -40.50 -20.12 12.78
N ARG A 100 -39.67 -21.10 12.37
CA ARG A 100 -38.41 -21.43 13.06
C ARG A 100 -37.25 -20.46 12.74
N SER A 101 -37.37 -19.63 11.70
CA SER A 101 -36.33 -18.66 11.30
C SER A 101 -36.26 -17.38 12.15
N ARG A 102 -37.28 -17.09 12.98
CA ARG A 102 -37.32 -15.85 13.80
C ARG A 102 -36.27 -15.80 14.92
N TYR A 103 -35.64 -16.92 15.26
CA TYR A 103 -34.57 -17.00 16.25
C TYR A 103 -33.17 -17.25 15.66
N ALA A 104 -33.07 -17.39 14.34
CA ALA A 104 -31.78 -17.38 13.66
C ALA A 104 -31.25 -15.94 13.67
N ARG A 105 -30.49 -15.58 14.71
CA ARG A 105 -29.77 -14.31 14.79
C ARG A 105 -28.98 -14.12 13.47
N PRO A 106 -28.83 -12.89 12.94
CA PRO A 106 -28.06 -12.62 11.72
C PRO A 106 -26.62 -13.18 11.72
N TYR A 107 -26.12 -13.57 12.89
CA TYR A 107 -24.85 -14.25 13.10
C TYR A 107 -24.76 -15.66 12.49
N SER A 108 -25.86 -16.39 12.29
CA SER A 108 -25.79 -17.79 11.85
C SER A 108 -25.63 -17.99 10.33
N ILE A 109 -25.76 -16.93 9.53
CA ILE A 109 -25.63 -17.00 8.06
C ILE A 109 -24.24 -16.50 7.58
N LEU A 110 -23.41 -15.99 8.50
CA LEU A 110 -22.02 -15.57 8.23
C LEU A 110 -21.00 -16.61 8.72
N GLN A 111 -21.42 -17.85 8.89
CA GLN A 111 -20.50 -18.94 9.19
C GLN A 111 -19.78 -19.36 7.92
N ALA A 112 -18.53 -18.93 7.81
CA ALA A 112 -17.51 -19.28 6.83
C ALA A 112 -17.31 -18.36 5.61
N VAL A 113 -16.84 -17.14 5.90
CA VAL A 113 -15.86 -16.47 5.04
C VAL A 113 -14.48 -16.78 5.62
N GLU A 114 -13.61 -17.43 4.86
CA GLU A 114 -12.20 -17.53 5.20
C GLU A 114 -11.53 -16.20 4.81
N ILE A 115 -11.51 -15.27 5.76
CA ILE A 115 -10.61 -14.13 5.69
C ILE A 115 -9.29 -14.69 6.21
N LYS A 116 -8.22 -14.73 5.41
CA LYS A 116 -6.88 -14.85 5.98
C LYS A 116 -6.59 -13.51 6.67
N GLY A 117 -6.61 -13.50 8.00
CA GLY A 117 -6.12 -12.34 8.75
C GLY A 117 -4.60 -12.38 8.80
N PRO A 118 -3.98 -11.29 9.27
CA PRO A 118 -2.53 -11.19 9.42
C PRO A 118 -1.98 -12.06 10.58
N GLU A 119 -2.59 -13.22 10.86
CA GLU A 119 -2.20 -14.11 11.98
C GLU A 119 -0.79 -14.72 11.80
N ASP A 120 -0.15 -14.56 10.64
CA ASP A 120 1.26 -14.90 10.41
C ASP A 120 2.25 -13.74 10.74
N GLY A 121 1.76 -12.56 11.15
CA GLY A 121 2.58 -11.38 11.47
C GLY A 121 3.14 -11.32 12.89
N VAL A 122 3.25 -12.47 13.57
CA VAL A 122 3.68 -12.57 14.97
C VAL A 122 5.20 -12.47 15.05
N ALA A 123 5.68 -11.28 15.44
CA ALA A 123 7.07 -10.84 15.30
C ALA A 123 7.48 -10.82 13.83
N VAL A 124 8.03 -9.70 13.35
CA VAL A 124 8.49 -9.58 11.97
C VAL A 124 9.43 -10.73 11.57
N LEU A 125 10.08 -11.38 12.55
CA LEU A 125 10.96 -12.53 12.39
C LEU A 125 10.76 -13.54 13.54
N SER A 126 10.78 -14.84 13.21
CA SER A 126 10.91 -15.92 14.20
C SER A 126 12.27 -15.84 14.92
N SER A 127 12.42 -16.48 16.09
CA SER A 127 13.72 -16.48 16.81
C SER A 127 14.88 -16.98 15.93
N GLU A 128 14.65 -18.00 15.10
CA GLU A 128 15.66 -18.52 14.17
C GLU A 128 16.08 -17.47 13.12
N LYS A 129 15.11 -16.71 12.58
CA LYS A 129 15.35 -15.61 11.64
C LYS A 129 16.07 -14.44 12.33
N ILE A 130 15.76 -14.18 13.60
CA ILE A 130 16.48 -13.19 14.43
C ILE A 130 17.94 -13.62 14.63
N ASP A 131 18.19 -14.91 14.93
CA ASP A 131 19.55 -15.43 15.08
C ASP A 131 20.34 -15.33 13.77
N LEU A 132 19.70 -15.63 12.63
CA LEU A 132 20.32 -15.46 11.32
C LEU A 132 20.70 -13.99 11.07
N LEU A 133 19.75 -13.07 11.26
CA LEU A 133 19.99 -11.63 11.10
C LEU A 133 21.14 -11.19 11.99
N TYR A 134 21.08 -11.52 13.27
CA TYR A 134 22.07 -11.15 14.28
C TYR A 134 23.48 -11.60 13.92
N ASN A 135 23.64 -12.88 13.57
CA ASN A 135 24.94 -13.45 13.23
C ASN A 135 25.53 -12.80 11.98
N GLU A 136 24.72 -12.55 10.96
CA GLU A 136 25.21 -11.93 9.73
C GLU A 136 25.49 -10.44 9.88
N VAL A 137 24.71 -9.72 10.70
CA VAL A 137 25.00 -8.33 11.05
C VAL A 137 26.33 -8.22 11.81
N ARG A 138 26.61 -9.13 12.75
CA ARG A 138 27.91 -9.15 13.45
C ARG A 138 29.09 -9.45 12.53
N ARG A 139 28.88 -10.20 11.45
CA ARG A 139 29.93 -10.56 10.48
C ARG A 139 30.21 -9.46 9.45
N GLY A 140 29.25 -8.58 9.19
CA GLY A 140 29.32 -7.74 7.99
C GLY A 140 28.54 -6.44 8.01
N GLY A 141 28.01 -6.04 9.15
CA GLY A 141 27.18 -4.84 9.29
C GLY A 141 25.70 -5.09 8.94
N TRP A 142 24.87 -4.12 9.28
CA TRP A 142 23.43 -4.11 9.05
C TRP A 142 23.07 -4.40 7.59
N THR A 143 23.65 -3.65 6.63
CA THR A 143 23.28 -3.75 5.22
C THR A 143 23.52 -5.15 4.65
N LYS A 144 24.66 -5.76 4.97
CA LYS A 144 24.99 -7.12 4.53
C LYS A 144 24.11 -8.15 5.23
N GLY A 145 23.95 -8.04 6.55
CA GLY A 145 23.17 -9.01 7.33
C GLY A 145 21.69 -9.04 6.91
N PHE A 146 21.10 -7.86 6.73
CA PHE A 146 19.71 -7.76 6.28
C PHE A 146 19.53 -8.26 4.84
N SER A 147 20.49 -7.99 3.93
CA SER A 147 20.42 -8.49 2.55
C SER A 147 20.44 -10.02 2.49
N LEU A 148 21.25 -10.67 3.34
CA LEU A 148 21.32 -12.13 3.45
C LEU A 148 20.03 -12.73 4.03
N LEU A 149 19.47 -12.11 5.08
CA LEU A 149 18.16 -12.49 5.59
C LEU A 149 17.11 -12.38 4.48
N ALA A 150 17.01 -11.22 3.83
CA ALA A 150 16.02 -10.99 2.77
C ALA A 150 16.12 -12.03 1.66
N SER A 151 17.33 -12.38 1.20
CA SER A 151 17.52 -13.42 0.17
C SER A 151 17.17 -14.84 0.62
N SER A 152 17.02 -15.09 1.92
CA SER A 152 16.65 -16.41 2.48
C SER A 152 15.15 -16.60 2.73
N LEU A 153 14.38 -15.51 2.72
CA LEU A 153 12.95 -15.54 3.00
C LEU A 153 12.15 -15.78 1.70
N PRO A 154 10.94 -16.36 1.80
CA PRO A 154 9.97 -16.32 0.71
C PRO A 154 9.69 -14.88 0.23
N PHE A 155 9.45 -14.70 -1.07
CA PHE A 155 9.34 -13.35 -1.66
C PHE A 155 8.22 -12.51 -1.05
N ASP A 156 7.09 -13.12 -0.70
CA ASP A 156 5.96 -12.47 -0.03
C ASP A 156 6.31 -11.98 1.38
N GLU A 157 7.10 -12.74 2.14
CA GLU A 157 7.61 -12.30 3.44
C GLU A 157 8.59 -11.12 3.31
N VAL A 158 9.44 -11.11 2.27
CA VAL A 158 10.37 -10.00 2.04
C VAL A 158 9.61 -8.71 1.72
N LEU A 159 8.52 -8.79 0.96
CA LEU A 159 7.69 -7.62 0.66
C LEU A 159 7.09 -6.98 1.94
N LEU A 160 6.71 -7.81 2.91
CA LEU A 160 6.24 -7.33 4.21
C LEU A 160 7.38 -6.68 5.01
N LEU A 161 8.53 -7.35 5.06
CA LEU A 161 9.71 -6.89 5.77
C LEU A 161 10.24 -5.57 5.20
N ASP A 162 10.24 -5.43 3.89
CA ASP A 162 10.68 -4.25 3.16
C ASP A 162 9.84 -3.01 3.52
N ASN A 163 8.51 -3.15 3.62
CA ASN A 163 7.63 -2.08 4.06
C ASN A 163 8.01 -1.60 5.47
N VAL A 164 8.25 -2.54 6.39
CA VAL A 164 8.64 -2.23 7.77
C VAL A 164 9.98 -1.49 7.81
N VAL A 165 10.93 -1.84 6.94
CA VAL A 165 12.31 -1.35 7.01
C VAL A 165 12.54 -0.03 6.25
N ASN A 166 11.74 0.27 5.22
CA ASN A 166 11.98 1.40 4.30
C ASN A 166 11.47 2.78 4.76
N GLY A 167 11.26 2.99 6.06
CA GLY A 167 10.96 4.30 6.66
C GLY A 167 9.58 4.87 6.35
N GLY A 168 8.95 4.52 5.22
CA GLY A 168 7.58 4.92 4.85
C GLY A 168 6.55 4.48 5.88
N PHE A 169 6.81 3.33 6.49
CA PHE A 169 6.06 2.80 7.62
C PHE A 169 5.94 3.76 8.81
N VAL A 170 7.00 4.53 9.12
CA VAL A 170 7.04 5.43 10.29
C VAL A 170 6.35 6.77 10.01
N GLY A 171 5.68 6.91 8.86
CA GLY A 171 4.99 8.16 8.52
C GLY A 171 3.82 8.51 9.46
N TRP A 172 3.36 7.58 10.30
CA TRP A 172 2.43 7.87 11.40
C TRP A 172 3.00 8.88 12.42
N LYS A 173 4.32 9.11 12.45
CA LYS A 173 4.93 10.11 13.35
C LYS A 173 4.41 11.53 13.12
N LEU A 174 3.84 11.81 11.94
CA LEU A 174 3.24 13.09 11.61
C LEU A 174 2.00 13.42 12.46
N LEU A 175 1.44 12.43 13.16
CA LEU A 175 0.38 12.65 14.16
C LEU A 175 0.87 13.36 15.43
N LEU A 176 2.19 13.37 15.67
CA LEU A 176 2.83 13.95 16.85
C LEU A 176 3.29 15.38 16.56
N ASP A 177 3.44 16.20 17.60
CA ASP A 177 4.20 17.43 17.47
C ASP A 177 5.68 17.08 17.44
N LEU A 178 6.34 17.30 16.31
CA LEU A 178 7.76 17.00 16.13
C LEU A 178 8.66 18.19 16.46
N SER A 179 8.09 19.32 16.88
CA SER A 179 8.85 20.54 17.16
C SER A 179 9.44 20.53 18.57
N GLY A 180 10.74 20.86 18.67
CA GLY A 180 11.39 21.09 19.96
C GLY A 180 11.51 19.88 20.87
N ILE A 181 11.38 18.64 20.37
CA ILE A 181 11.56 17.44 21.18
C ILE A 181 13.04 17.34 21.57
N ARG A 182 13.36 17.50 22.86
CA ARG A 182 14.74 17.36 23.36
C ARG A 182 15.05 15.91 23.64
N ARG A 183 14.15 15.18 24.30
CA ARG A 183 14.36 13.78 24.69
C ARG A 183 13.16 12.92 24.36
N ALA A 184 13.38 11.85 23.60
CA ALA A 184 12.37 10.86 23.27
C ALA A 184 12.74 9.47 23.79
N LEU A 185 11.76 8.74 24.33
CA LEU A 185 11.88 7.31 24.65
C LEU A 185 11.12 6.49 23.61
N ILE A 186 11.80 5.56 22.96
CA ILE A 186 11.24 4.66 21.96
C ILE A 186 11.31 3.24 22.53
N VAL A 187 10.16 2.61 22.78
CA VAL A 187 10.10 1.17 22.98
C VAL A 187 9.98 0.53 21.60
N GLU A 188 11.13 0.12 21.08
CA GLU A 188 11.28 -0.42 19.74
C GLU A 188 10.64 -1.81 19.67
N THR A 189 9.85 -2.04 18.63
CA THR A 189 9.20 -3.34 18.36
C THR A 189 9.54 -3.87 16.98
N LEU A 190 10.37 -3.14 16.24
CA LEU A 190 10.79 -3.43 14.87
C LEU A 190 12.32 -3.50 14.79
N LEU A 191 12.89 -3.25 13.62
CA LEU A 191 14.34 -3.38 13.36
C LEU A 191 15.07 -2.02 13.37
N GLY A 192 14.63 -1.09 14.22
CA GLY A 192 15.31 0.20 14.45
C GLY A 192 14.89 1.35 13.53
N ASN A 193 13.96 1.11 12.61
CA ASN A 193 13.41 2.12 11.71
C ASN A 193 12.69 3.26 12.45
N ILE A 194 12.00 2.97 13.56
CA ILE A 194 11.35 4.00 14.38
C ILE A 194 12.43 4.85 15.04
N THR A 195 13.38 4.20 15.70
CA THR A 195 14.51 4.86 16.36
C THR A 195 15.30 5.76 15.41
N GLU A 196 15.71 5.24 14.25
CA GLU A 196 16.38 6.02 13.18
C GLU A 196 15.54 7.24 12.77
N SER A 197 14.24 7.03 12.54
CA SER A 197 13.33 8.07 12.08
C SER A 197 13.17 9.21 13.08
N PHE A 198 13.17 8.93 14.39
CA PHE A 198 13.06 9.96 15.45
C PHE A 198 14.41 10.61 15.78
N ALA A 199 15.53 9.90 15.65
CA ALA A 199 16.86 10.47 15.85
C ALA A 199 17.14 11.69 14.94
N LEU A 200 16.45 11.78 13.81
CA LEU A 200 16.52 12.93 12.90
C LEU A 200 15.75 14.18 13.35
N HIS A 201 14.81 14.05 14.31
CA HIS A 201 13.94 15.15 14.77
C HIS A 201 14.13 15.50 16.26
N CYS A 202 14.68 14.57 17.05
CA CYS A 202 14.86 14.74 18.47
C CYS A 202 16.31 15.14 18.81
N GLY A 203 16.51 15.90 19.89
CA GLY A 203 17.83 16.17 20.43
C GLY A 203 18.57 14.90 20.84
N GLU A 204 17.90 14.06 21.63
CA GLU A 204 18.38 12.76 22.13
C GLU A 204 17.24 11.73 22.04
N VAL A 205 17.59 10.50 21.66
CA VAL A 205 16.67 9.37 21.62
C VAL A 205 17.19 8.25 22.51
N HIS A 206 16.33 7.74 23.39
CA HIS A 206 16.57 6.51 24.14
C HIS A 206 15.76 5.40 23.51
N THR A 207 16.41 4.36 23.00
CA THR A 207 15.74 3.18 22.46
C THR A 207 15.82 2.01 23.43
N LEU A 208 14.69 1.34 23.65
CA LEU A 208 14.61 0.11 24.44
C LEU A 208 14.09 -1.04 23.58
N HIS A 209 14.63 -2.24 23.78
CA HIS A 209 14.13 -3.46 23.14
C HIS A 209 14.20 -4.65 24.12
N PHE A 210 13.29 -5.61 24.00
CA PHE A 210 13.26 -6.81 24.86
C PHE A 210 14.28 -7.86 24.46
N ASP A 211 14.50 -8.00 23.15
CA ASP A 211 15.50 -8.89 22.56
C ASP A 211 16.84 -8.16 22.36
N GLN A 212 17.87 -8.64 23.04
CA GLN A 212 19.23 -8.10 22.96
C GLN A 212 19.84 -8.24 21.55
N ARG A 213 19.50 -9.31 20.82
CA ARG A 213 20.02 -9.58 19.46
C ARG A 213 19.52 -8.52 18.49
N ILE A 214 18.23 -8.18 18.57
CA ILE A 214 17.65 -7.10 17.78
C ILE A 214 18.27 -5.76 18.16
N LEU A 215 18.46 -5.48 19.45
CA LEU A 215 19.08 -4.23 19.90
C LEU A 215 20.48 -4.04 19.29
N GLU A 216 21.29 -5.10 19.26
CA GLU A 216 22.61 -5.08 18.60
C GLU A 216 22.50 -4.82 17.08
N CYS A 217 21.51 -5.42 16.41
CA CYS A 217 21.23 -5.11 15.01
C CYS A 217 20.85 -3.64 14.78
N VAL A 218 20.03 -3.06 15.67
CA VAL A 218 19.65 -1.64 15.63
C VAL A 218 20.88 -0.75 15.81
N VAL A 219 21.77 -1.08 16.74
CA VAL A 219 23.02 -0.33 16.97
C VAL A 219 23.90 -0.34 15.71
N GLU A 220 24.10 -1.48 15.07
CA GLU A 220 24.88 -1.55 13.82
C GLU A 220 24.22 -0.77 12.68
N ARG A 221 22.88 -0.79 12.59
CA ARG A 221 22.13 0.04 11.64
C ARG A 221 22.39 1.53 11.85
N LEU A 222 22.31 2.00 13.09
CA LEU A 222 22.52 3.42 13.43
C LEU A 222 23.97 3.86 13.15
N LYS A 223 24.95 2.99 13.40
CA LYS A 223 26.37 3.22 13.05
C LYS A 223 26.56 3.38 11.54
N GLU A 224 26.01 2.49 10.73
CA GLU A 224 26.09 2.60 9.26
C GLU A 224 25.47 3.91 8.74
N LYS A 225 24.42 4.38 9.40
CA LYS A 225 23.73 5.65 9.08
C LYS A 225 24.39 6.89 9.71
N LYS A 226 25.44 6.72 10.51
CA LYS A 226 26.14 7.80 11.24
C LYS A 226 25.19 8.59 12.15
N ILE A 227 24.34 7.88 12.88
CA ILE A 227 23.43 8.45 13.87
C ILE A 227 24.03 8.24 15.26
N GLU A 228 24.31 9.34 15.97
CA GLU A 228 25.08 9.32 17.22
C GLU A 228 24.27 9.77 18.45
N ASN A 229 23.11 10.40 18.25
CA ASN A 229 22.26 10.93 19.33
C ASN A 229 21.28 9.88 19.90
N VAL A 230 21.66 8.59 19.87
CA VAL A 230 20.83 7.49 20.34
C VAL A 230 21.54 6.72 21.45
N THR A 231 20.92 6.70 22.63
CA THR A 231 21.26 5.80 23.73
C THR A 231 20.36 4.57 23.66
N HIS A 232 20.89 3.38 23.95
CA HIS A 232 20.13 2.12 23.86
C HIS A 232 20.20 1.31 25.14
N GLY A 233 19.17 0.52 25.42
CA GLY A 233 19.13 -0.36 26.59
C GLY A 233 18.17 -1.54 26.40
N ARG A 234 18.38 -2.60 27.16
CA ARG A 234 17.46 -3.73 27.21
C ARG A 234 16.32 -3.42 28.17
N LEU A 235 15.10 -3.80 27.79
CA LEU A 235 13.94 -3.73 28.67
C LEU A 235 13.73 -5.07 29.38
N ASP A 236 13.96 -5.09 30.69
CA ASP A 236 13.72 -6.25 31.55
C ASP A 236 12.28 -6.16 32.10
N GLY A 237 11.42 -7.12 31.74
CA GLY A 237 9.95 -7.07 31.90
C GLY A 237 9.38 -7.08 33.33
N GLY A 238 10.15 -6.70 34.36
CA GLY A 238 9.76 -6.82 35.77
C GLY A 238 10.21 -5.69 36.71
N LYS A 239 10.62 -4.51 36.21
CA LYS A 239 11.02 -3.35 37.04
C LYS A 239 10.49 -2.03 36.48
N ASP A 240 10.43 -1.01 37.34
CA ASP A 240 10.26 0.38 36.91
C ASP A 240 11.37 0.74 35.91
N LEU A 241 11.02 1.56 34.92
CA LEU A 241 11.98 2.00 33.92
C LEU A 241 13.07 2.87 34.59
N PRO A 242 14.36 2.66 34.28
CA PRO A 242 15.49 3.25 35.01
C PRO A 242 15.75 4.72 34.62
N PHE A 243 14.69 5.52 34.52
CA PHE A 243 14.75 6.93 34.19
C PHE A 243 14.13 7.75 35.31
N VAL A 244 14.61 8.99 35.43
CA VAL A 244 14.07 9.97 36.36
C VAL A 244 12.69 10.44 35.89
N ASP A 245 11.83 10.82 36.81
CA ASP A 245 10.51 11.38 36.53
C ASP A 245 10.60 12.60 35.59
N ASN A 246 9.56 12.81 34.76
CA ASN A 246 9.43 13.95 33.85
C ASN A 246 10.65 14.16 32.91
N SER A 247 11.32 13.09 32.51
CA SER A 247 12.57 13.14 31.75
C SER A 247 12.39 13.16 30.23
N PHE A 248 11.20 12.83 29.72
CA PHE A 248 10.94 12.71 28.29
C PHE A 248 9.83 13.64 27.80
N ASP A 249 10.09 14.33 26.70
CA ASP A 249 9.08 15.15 26.00
C ASP A 249 8.18 14.26 25.11
N LEU A 250 8.69 13.09 24.70
CA LEU A 250 7.97 12.13 23.87
C LEU A 250 8.24 10.70 24.32
N ILE A 251 7.20 9.88 24.41
CA ILE A 251 7.32 8.42 24.57
C ILE A 251 6.56 7.74 23.43
N VAL A 252 7.18 6.78 22.76
CA VAL A 252 6.62 6.04 21.63
C VAL A 252 6.64 4.56 21.89
N VAL A 253 5.49 3.92 21.71
CA VAL A 253 5.34 2.46 21.71
C VAL A 253 4.50 2.03 20.53
N HIS A 254 5.14 1.42 19.55
CA HIS A 254 4.48 1.15 18.29
C HIS A 254 3.60 -0.11 18.30
N ASP A 255 3.86 -1.08 19.17
CA ASP A 255 2.99 -2.24 19.29
C ASP A 255 2.88 -2.72 20.73
N MET A 256 1.79 -2.31 21.38
CA MET A 256 1.52 -2.74 22.76
C MET A 256 1.25 -4.24 22.88
N GLY A 257 0.79 -4.90 21.81
CA GLY A 257 0.57 -6.34 21.81
C GLY A 257 1.88 -7.11 21.95
N VAL A 258 2.96 -6.64 21.31
CA VAL A 258 4.31 -7.20 21.45
C VAL A 258 4.88 -6.93 22.83
N VAL A 259 4.75 -5.69 23.33
CA VAL A 259 5.23 -5.31 24.67
C VAL A 259 4.69 -6.26 25.75
N PHE A 260 3.40 -6.59 25.70
CA PHE A 260 2.77 -7.43 26.73
C PHE A 260 3.14 -8.90 26.70
N GLN A 261 3.64 -9.40 25.56
CA GLN A 261 4.24 -10.74 25.48
C GLN A 261 5.50 -10.86 26.35
N TYR A 262 6.22 -9.74 26.52
CA TYR A 262 7.48 -9.70 27.27
C TYR A 262 7.34 -9.14 28.70
N LEU A 263 6.18 -8.58 29.06
CA LEU A 263 5.90 -8.21 30.46
C LEU A 263 5.48 -9.45 31.26
N ASP A 264 6.23 -9.71 32.33
CA ASP A 264 6.10 -10.90 33.17
C ASP A 264 4.84 -10.86 34.08
N GLY A 265 4.43 -12.02 34.60
CA GLY A 265 3.73 -12.08 35.89
C GLY A 265 2.27 -12.55 35.95
N GLY A 266 1.72 -13.23 34.93
CA GLY A 266 0.37 -13.83 35.00
C GLY A 266 -0.79 -12.84 35.26
N ALA A 267 -0.49 -11.54 35.33
CA ALA A 267 -1.43 -10.48 35.58
C ALA A 267 -2.35 -10.29 34.38
N ALA A 268 -3.61 -9.95 34.65
CA ALA A 268 -4.56 -9.63 33.59
C ALA A 268 -4.04 -8.46 32.73
N HIS A 269 -4.26 -8.53 31.41
CA HIS A 269 -3.78 -7.54 30.44
C HIS A 269 -4.10 -6.08 30.81
N LYS A 270 -5.26 -5.85 31.44
CA LYS A 270 -5.66 -4.53 31.93
C LYS A 270 -4.70 -3.99 33.00
N GLU A 271 -4.22 -4.83 33.91
CA GLU A 271 -3.30 -4.43 34.97
C GLU A 271 -1.89 -4.20 34.41
N LYS A 272 -1.44 -5.00 33.43
CA LYS A 272 -0.21 -4.72 32.67
C LYS A 272 -0.27 -3.35 31.98
N LEU A 273 -1.39 -3.04 31.31
CA LEU A 273 -1.61 -1.76 30.67
C LEU A 273 -1.65 -0.59 31.66
N LYS A 274 -2.29 -0.77 32.82
CA LYS A 274 -2.30 0.25 33.89
C LYS A 274 -0.91 0.53 34.43
N TRP A 275 -0.15 -0.50 34.76
CA TRP A 275 1.22 -0.35 35.24
C TRP A 275 2.06 0.40 34.21
N PHE A 276 2.03 -0.03 32.95
CA PHE A 276 2.80 0.59 31.88
C PHE A 276 2.40 2.05 31.64
N LEU A 277 1.09 2.35 31.67
CA LEU A 277 0.60 3.73 31.55
C LEU A 277 0.96 4.60 32.76
N GLY A 278 1.00 4.01 33.97
CA GLY A 278 1.52 4.68 35.16
C GLY A 278 3.00 5.03 35.03
N GLU A 279 3.82 4.08 34.55
CA GLU A 279 5.25 4.31 34.32
C GLU A 279 5.51 5.35 33.24
N THR A 280 4.87 5.22 32.08
CA THR A 280 4.99 6.23 31.03
C THR A 280 4.51 7.60 31.50
N ARG A 281 3.45 7.68 32.32
CA ARG A 281 3.03 8.95 32.93
C ARG A 281 4.09 9.53 33.87
N ARG A 282 4.75 8.71 34.70
CA ARG A 282 5.82 9.16 35.59
C ARG A 282 6.98 9.77 34.80
N LEU A 283 7.33 9.14 33.69
CA LEU A 283 8.45 9.55 32.84
C LEU A 283 8.15 10.76 31.94
N LEU A 284 6.90 10.92 31.53
CA LEU A 284 6.50 11.97 30.60
C LEU A 284 6.51 13.34 31.28
N ALA A 285 7.19 14.31 30.68
CA ALA A 285 7.16 15.71 31.11
C ALA A 285 5.73 16.27 31.08
N GLU A 286 5.49 17.38 31.79
CA GLU A 286 4.16 17.98 31.89
C GLU A 286 3.54 18.31 30.53
N SER A 287 4.34 18.78 29.55
CA SER A 287 3.90 19.06 28.18
C SER A 287 4.14 17.89 27.21
N GLY A 288 4.57 16.74 27.72
CA GLY A 288 5.00 15.63 26.89
C GLY A 288 3.83 14.91 26.21
N THR A 289 4.16 14.17 25.16
CA THR A 289 3.20 13.36 24.38
C THR A 289 3.56 11.87 24.45
N LEU A 290 2.53 11.03 24.56
CA LEU A 290 2.61 9.58 24.48
C LEU A 290 1.98 9.10 23.17
N TYR A 291 2.67 8.23 22.45
CA TYR A 291 2.17 7.51 21.28
C TYR A 291 2.05 6.02 21.58
N LEU A 292 0.90 5.42 21.29
CA LEU A 292 0.67 3.97 21.40
C LEU A 292 -0.10 3.44 20.19
N SER A 293 0.23 2.22 19.72
CA SER A 293 -0.62 1.46 18.79
C SER A 293 -1.06 0.10 19.35
N PHE A 294 -2.25 -0.33 18.91
CA PHE A 294 -2.93 -1.54 19.37
C PHE A 294 -3.61 -2.31 18.25
N GLY A 295 -3.54 -3.64 18.33
CA GLY A 295 -4.47 -4.51 17.62
C GLY A 295 -5.88 -4.32 18.19
N ASN A 296 -6.88 -4.22 17.31
CA ASN A 296 -8.25 -3.91 17.71
C ASN A 296 -9.08 -5.18 17.93
N ARG A 297 -9.53 -5.38 19.15
CA ARG A 297 -10.45 -6.48 19.53
C ARG A 297 -11.77 -6.46 18.76
N LEU A 298 -12.20 -5.27 18.34
CA LEU A 298 -13.42 -5.05 17.55
C LEU A 298 -13.14 -4.94 16.04
N GLY A 299 -11.90 -5.23 15.62
CA GLY A 299 -11.54 -5.36 14.21
C GLY A 299 -12.43 -6.40 13.52
N LEU A 300 -12.84 -6.13 12.29
CA LEU A 300 -13.78 -7.01 11.56
C LEU A 300 -13.29 -8.45 11.52
N TYR A 301 -11.99 -8.65 11.30
CA TYR A 301 -11.40 -9.97 11.21
C TYR A 301 -11.57 -10.73 12.53
N ASN A 302 -11.18 -10.08 13.63
CA ASN A 302 -11.25 -10.64 14.98
C ASN A 302 -12.70 -10.93 15.40
N LEU A 303 -13.66 -10.10 14.97
CA LEU A 303 -15.08 -10.33 15.23
C LEU A 303 -15.59 -11.59 14.53
N PHE A 304 -15.23 -11.79 13.25
CA PHE A 304 -15.59 -12.99 12.50
C PHE A 304 -14.89 -14.25 13.04
N HIS A 305 -13.62 -14.14 13.45
CA HIS A 305 -12.86 -15.27 13.99
C HIS A 305 -13.44 -15.76 15.33
N ARG A 306 -13.81 -14.85 16.24
CA ARG A 306 -14.45 -15.20 17.53
C ARG A 306 -15.81 -15.87 17.36
N THR A 307 -16.58 -15.50 16.34
CA THR A 307 -17.88 -16.13 16.08
C THR A 307 -17.75 -17.57 15.55
N ARG A 308 -16.60 -17.95 14.97
CA ARG A 308 -16.34 -19.30 14.46
C ARG A 308 -15.96 -20.30 15.55
N ARG A 309 -15.21 -19.90 16.58
CA ARG A 309 -14.65 -20.83 17.59
C ARG A 309 -15.46 -20.99 18.87
N GLY A 310 -16.62 -20.33 18.98
CA GLY A 310 -17.38 -20.28 20.23
C GLY A 310 -16.69 -19.38 21.26
N SER A 311 -17.46 -18.80 22.17
CA SER A 311 -17.04 -17.75 23.09
C SER A 311 -16.13 -18.23 24.25
N GLY A 312 -15.23 -19.19 24.05
CA GLY A 312 -14.47 -19.78 25.15
C GLY A 312 -13.20 -20.57 24.83
N VAL A 313 -12.76 -20.71 23.58
CA VAL A 313 -11.53 -21.45 23.26
C VAL A 313 -10.47 -20.49 22.74
N ALA A 314 -9.59 -20.05 23.66
CA ALA A 314 -8.33 -19.42 23.30
C ALA A 314 -7.43 -20.47 22.64
N THR A 315 -6.76 -20.09 21.56
CA THR A 315 -5.73 -20.92 20.93
C THR A 315 -4.46 -20.83 21.80
N PRO A 316 -3.94 -21.93 22.35
CA PRO A 316 -2.66 -21.89 23.04
C PRO A 316 -1.54 -21.63 22.03
N GLY A 317 -0.81 -20.52 22.16
CA GLY A 317 0.54 -20.39 21.58
C GLY A 317 0.92 -19.11 20.83
N SER A 318 -0.01 -18.22 20.44
CA SER A 318 0.38 -17.06 19.60
C SER A 318 -0.54 -15.82 19.65
N GLU A 319 -1.48 -15.74 20.58
CA GLU A 319 -2.48 -14.66 20.57
C GLU A 319 -1.89 -13.31 20.99
N ARG A 320 -1.53 -12.49 20.01
CA ARG A 320 -1.26 -11.06 20.17
C ARG A 320 -2.41 -10.41 20.95
N GLU A 321 -2.09 -9.73 22.03
CA GLU A 321 -3.13 -9.15 22.90
C GLU A 321 -3.89 -8.04 22.17
N LEU A 322 -5.22 -8.21 22.06
CA LEU A 322 -6.10 -7.25 21.39
C LEU A 322 -6.83 -6.37 22.39
N PHE A 323 -6.89 -5.06 22.11
CA PHE A 323 -7.54 -4.06 22.96
C PHE A 323 -8.75 -3.45 22.28
N SER A 324 -9.71 -2.99 23.07
CA SER A 324 -10.75 -2.10 22.57
C SER A 324 -10.36 -0.65 22.84
N MET A 325 -10.73 0.27 21.95
CA MET A 325 -10.49 1.70 22.14
C MET A 325 -11.11 2.22 23.46
N TYR A 326 -12.24 1.64 23.89
CA TYR A 326 -12.90 1.97 25.15
C TYR A 326 -12.06 1.61 26.38
N GLU A 327 -11.44 0.44 26.35
CA GLU A 327 -10.58 -0.02 27.43
C GLU A 327 -9.35 0.86 27.56
N VAL A 328 -8.65 1.13 26.44
CA VAL A 328 -7.49 2.02 26.41
C VAL A 328 -7.87 3.43 26.87
N LYS A 329 -8.99 3.98 26.37
CA LYS A 329 -9.49 5.30 26.79
C LYS A 329 -9.72 5.41 28.29
N ARG A 330 -10.29 4.36 28.90
CA ARG A 330 -10.54 4.34 30.34
C ARG A 330 -9.23 4.36 31.13
N VAL A 331 -8.28 3.49 30.76
CA VAL A 331 -7.00 3.39 31.49
C VAL A 331 -6.15 4.65 31.32
N LEU A 332 -6.16 5.29 30.14
CA LEU A 332 -5.49 6.59 29.93
C LEU A 332 -5.99 7.65 30.92
N ARG A 333 -7.32 7.76 31.11
CA ARG A 333 -7.92 8.68 32.09
C ARG A 333 -7.55 8.33 33.52
N GLU A 334 -7.59 7.05 33.87
CA GLU A 334 -7.16 6.56 35.21
C GLU A 334 -5.69 6.92 35.48
N SER A 335 -4.87 7.04 34.44
CA SER A 335 -3.44 7.40 34.52
C SER A 335 -3.17 8.91 34.41
N GLY A 336 -4.21 9.75 34.41
CA GLY A 336 -4.07 11.22 34.33
C GLY A 336 -3.77 11.78 32.92
N LEU A 337 -3.81 10.95 31.88
CA LEU A 337 -3.68 11.36 30.48
C LEU A 337 -5.07 11.68 29.92
N ASN A 338 -5.52 12.91 30.15
CA ASN A 338 -6.91 13.33 29.89
C ASN A 338 -7.15 13.84 28.48
N SER A 339 -6.10 14.23 27.75
CA SER A 339 -6.19 14.65 26.35
C SER A 339 -5.68 13.54 25.46
N PHE A 340 -6.53 12.99 24.59
CA PHE A 340 -6.11 11.96 23.65
C PHE A 340 -6.89 12.01 22.34
N LYS A 341 -6.23 11.61 21.26
CA LYS A 341 -6.80 11.47 19.92
C LYS A 341 -6.64 10.02 19.45
N PHE A 342 -7.73 9.42 18.97
CA PHE A 342 -7.73 8.08 18.39
C PHE A 342 -7.75 8.14 16.87
N TYR A 343 -7.02 7.21 16.26
CA TYR A 343 -6.94 7.04 14.82
C TYR A 343 -7.13 5.56 14.47
N ALA A 344 -7.94 5.27 13.46
CA ALA A 344 -7.95 3.96 12.84
C ALA A 344 -6.69 3.80 11.98
N ALA A 345 -6.01 2.65 12.09
CA ALA A 345 -4.86 2.29 11.28
C ALA A 345 -5.21 1.07 10.42
N ASN A 346 -5.11 1.20 9.10
CA ASN A 346 -5.53 0.17 8.15
C ASN A 346 -4.40 -0.18 7.15
N PRO A 347 -4.34 -1.44 6.68
CA PRO A 347 -5.12 -2.59 7.17
C PRO A 347 -4.72 -3.10 8.56
N SER A 348 -3.47 -2.92 9.00
CA SER A 348 -2.96 -3.42 10.27
C SER A 348 -1.94 -2.45 10.91
N ILE A 349 -1.33 -2.86 12.03
CA ILE A 349 -0.21 -2.12 12.62
C ILE A 349 1.03 -2.23 11.74
N GLU A 350 1.31 -3.39 11.15
CA GLU A 350 2.53 -3.69 10.37
C GLU A 350 2.49 -3.08 8.97
N GLU A 351 1.29 -2.76 8.49
CA GLU A 351 1.04 -2.16 7.19
C GLU A 351 0.07 -0.99 7.34
N MET A 352 0.41 0.01 8.16
CA MET A 352 -0.41 1.22 8.25
C MET A 352 -0.33 2.00 6.93
N ARG A 353 -1.17 1.66 5.94
CA ARG A 353 -1.26 2.36 4.65
C ARG A 353 -2.24 3.52 4.70
N GLN A 354 -3.16 3.51 5.65
CA GLN A 354 -4.17 4.54 5.83
C GLN A 354 -4.44 4.78 7.31
N ILE A 355 -4.39 6.05 7.70
CA ILE A 355 -4.67 6.51 9.07
C ILE A 355 -5.81 7.52 9.03
N ARG A 356 -6.86 7.23 9.79
CA ARG A 356 -8.07 8.05 9.83
C ARG A 356 -8.38 8.51 11.25
N ARG A 357 -8.51 9.82 11.45
CA ARG A 357 -8.92 10.38 12.74
C ARG A 357 -10.35 9.96 13.09
N LEU A 358 -10.56 9.53 14.34
CA LEU A 358 -11.86 9.16 14.87
C LEU A 358 -12.44 10.33 15.65
N CYS A 359 -13.54 10.92 15.17
CA CYS A 359 -14.10 12.16 15.73
C CYS A 359 -14.66 12.00 17.15
N SER A 360 -15.06 10.79 17.54
CA SER A 360 -15.29 10.38 18.92
C SER A 360 -15.64 8.89 18.88
N PRO A 361 -15.08 8.03 19.75
CA PRO A 361 -15.61 6.67 19.89
C PRO A 361 -17.06 6.66 20.40
N MET A 362 -17.60 7.79 20.90
CA MET A 362 -18.93 7.89 21.53
C MET A 362 -20.08 8.40 20.64
N ASP A 363 -19.84 8.94 19.44
CA ASP A 363 -20.96 9.41 18.59
C ASP A 363 -21.80 8.26 18.02
N PHE A 364 -21.37 7.01 18.24
CA PHE A 364 -22.13 5.82 17.90
C PHE A 364 -23.03 5.37 19.05
N SER A 365 -24.04 6.19 19.38
CA SER A 365 -25.10 5.74 20.29
C SER A 365 -26.01 4.75 19.55
N TRP A 366 -26.09 3.51 20.03
CA TRP A 366 -27.02 2.47 19.58
C TRP A 366 -28.50 2.78 19.96
N ARG A 367 -28.88 4.06 20.11
CA ARG A 367 -30.22 4.44 20.56
C ARG A 367 -31.28 4.02 19.53
N GLU A 368 -31.87 2.86 19.81
CA GLU A 368 -33.28 2.50 19.63
C GLU A 368 -33.96 2.93 18.33
N LYS A 369 -33.35 2.69 17.17
CA LYS A 369 -34.13 2.63 15.92
C LYS A 369 -34.74 1.23 15.78
N GLY A 370 -35.75 0.96 16.60
CA GLY A 370 -36.55 -0.26 16.56
C GLY A 370 -37.19 -0.46 15.18
N GLY A 371 -36.76 -1.51 14.48
CA GLY A 371 -37.34 -1.95 13.20
C GLY A 371 -36.31 -2.56 12.26
N SER A 372 -36.70 -3.60 11.52
CA SER A 372 -35.81 -4.34 10.59
C SER A 372 -35.23 -3.48 9.44
N ARG A 373 -35.90 -2.37 9.07
CA ARG A 373 -35.35 -1.33 8.18
C ARG A 373 -34.32 -0.44 8.87
N GLY A 374 -34.49 -0.19 10.18
CA GLY A 374 -33.55 0.52 11.05
C GLY A 374 -32.25 -0.25 11.27
N VAL A 375 -32.31 -1.58 11.40
CA VAL A 375 -31.12 -2.44 11.52
C VAL A 375 -30.27 -2.42 10.25
N LYS A 376 -30.88 -2.48 9.04
CA LYS A 376 -30.13 -2.36 7.78
C LYS A 376 -29.49 -0.99 7.59
N ALA A 377 -30.17 0.08 7.97
CA ALA A 377 -29.63 1.44 7.94
C ALA A 377 -28.55 1.63 9.01
N ALA A 378 -28.74 1.14 10.23
CA ALA A 378 -27.77 1.19 11.32
C ALA A 378 -26.53 0.35 11.03
N ILE A 379 -26.68 -0.84 10.42
CA ILE A 379 -25.57 -1.66 9.91
C ILE A 379 -24.87 -0.92 8.76
N LYS A 380 -25.61 -0.35 7.82
CA LYS A 380 -25.05 0.43 6.70
C LYS A 380 -24.29 1.66 7.21
N ASP A 381 -24.80 2.36 8.22
CA ASP A 381 -24.17 3.53 8.84
C ASP A 381 -23.00 3.11 9.74
N TYR A 382 -23.11 2.01 10.49
CA TYR A 382 -22.02 1.35 11.24
C TYR A 382 -20.85 1.05 10.30
N PHE A 383 -21.08 0.30 9.22
CA PHE A 383 -20.04 -0.03 8.23
C PHE A 383 -19.61 1.14 7.34
N LYS A 384 -20.36 2.24 7.27
CA LYS A 384 -19.95 3.46 6.55
C LYS A 384 -19.15 4.44 7.41
N SER A 385 -19.26 4.35 8.73
CA SER A 385 -18.70 5.36 9.67
C SER A 385 -17.66 4.80 10.66
N SER A 386 -17.53 3.50 10.85
CA SER A 386 -16.82 2.97 12.02
C SER A 386 -15.35 2.64 11.75
N GLY A 387 -14.46 3.62 11.86
CA GLY A 387 -13.05 3.33 12.18
C GLY A 387 -12.89 2.51 13.48
N ILE A 388 -13.97 2.35 14.27
CA ILE A 388 -14.10 1.43 15.40
C ILE A 388 -13.86 -0.04 14.98
N CYS A 389 -14.11 -0.41 13.72
CA CYS A 389 -13.91 -1.76 13.21
C CYS A 389 -12.61 -1.94 12.41
N ALA A 390 -11.74 -0.94 12.39
CA ALA A 390 -10.38 -1.08 11.85
C ALA A 390 -9.63 -2.20 12.58
N GLN A 391 -8.77 -2.95 11.91
CA GLN A 391 -8.04 -4.05 12.58
C GLN A 391 -7.03 -3.54 13.61
N ALA A 392 -6.60 -2.29 13.47
CA ALA A 392 -5.68 -1.62 14.37
C ALA A 392 -6.12 -0.19 14.65
N PHE A 393 -5.61 0.36 15.75
CA PHE A 393 -5.75 1.77 16.06
C PHE A 393 -4.52 2.33 16.75
N VAL A 394 -4.37 3.63 16.60
CA VAL A 394 -3.32 4.46 17.19
C VAL A 394 -3.95 5.45 18.15
N VAL A 395 -3.27 5.75 19.24
CA VAL A 395 -3.64 6.82 20.15
C VAL A 395 -2.43 7.71 20.43
N THR A 396 -2.69 9.01 20.38
CA THR A 396 -1.79 10.04 20.93
C THR A 396 -2.42 10.57 22.20
N ALA A 397 -1.65 10.70 23.28
CA ALA A 397 -2.16 11.12 24.59
C ALA A 397 -1.22 12.12 25.28
N SER A 398 -1.77 13.05 26.04
CA SER A 398 -1.06 14.05 26.82
C SER A 398 -1.95 14.57 27.97
N THR A 399 -1.38 15.43 28.81
CA THR A 399 -2.07 16.09 29.94
C THR A 399 -2.85 17.32 29.49
N SER A 400 -2.24 18.20 28.70
CA SER A 400 -2.75 19.53 28.32
C SER A 400 -3.32 19.60 26.90
N GLY A 401 -3.10 18.57 26.08
CA GLY A 401 -3.51 18.56 24.67
C GLY A 401 -2.67 19.47 23.78
N GLY A 402 -2.57 19.08 22.51
CA GLY A 402 -1.80 19.81 21.52
C GLY A 402 -2.27 19.52 20.10
N ALA A 403 -1.99 20.45 19.19
CA ALA A 403 -2.08 20.19 17.77
C ALA A 403 -0.91 19.28 17.38
N GLY A 404 -1.20 18.17 16.70
CA GLY A 404 -0.15 17.35 16.09
C GLY A 404 0.42 18.08 14.88
N PHE A 405 1.53 17.58 14.36
CA PHE A 405 2.27 18.24 13.28
C PHE A 405 1.43 18.46 12.02
N LEU A 406 0.57 17.49 11.64
CA LEU A 406 -0.30 17.68 10.48
C LEU A 406 -1.31 18.82 10.65
N GLU A 407 -1.86 19.01 11.86
CA GLU A 407 -2.80 20.11 12.13
C GLU A 407 -2.06 21.45 12.06
N GLN A 408 -0.86 21.53 12.63
CA GLN A 408 -0.01 22.72 12.54
C GLN A 408 0.34 23.07 11.09
N ILE A 409 0.66 22.07 10.23
CA ILE A 409 0.92 22.30 8.81
C ILE A 409 -0.30 22.86 8.08
N ILE A 410 -1.50 22.35 8.37
CA ILE A 410 -2.72 22.84 7.71
C ILE A 410 -3.00 24.29 8.07
N ASP A 411 -2.79 24.65 9.33
CA ASP A 411 -2.95 26.03 9.79
C ASP A 411 -1.87 26.92 9.17
N TYR A 412 -0.59 26.53 9.26
CA TYR A 412 0.54 27.27 8.67
C TYR A 412 0.43 27.42 7.14
N SER A 413 -0.15 26.43 6.46
CA SER A 413 -0.33 26.48 5.01
C SER A 413 -1.48 27.41 4.58
N GLY A 414 -2.33 27.87 5.50
CA GLY A 414 -3.56 28.61 5.21
C GLY A 414 -4.68 27.71 4.67
N LEU A 415 -4.47 26.39 4.68
CA LEU A 415 -5.47 25.42 4.20
C LEU A 415 -6.63 25.29 5.20
N GLY A 416 -6.38 25.50 6.50
CA GLY A 416 -7.43 25.51 7.53
C GLY A 416 -8.50 26.56 7.27
N GLU A 417 -8.10 27.78 6.85
CA GLU A 417 -9.02 28.88 6.49
C GLU A 417 -9.89 28.53 5.28
N LYS A 418 -9.36 27.72 4.35
CA LYS A 418 -10.09 27.19 3.18
C LYS A 418 -11.03 26.02 3.54
N GLY A 419 -11.20 25.71 4.82
CA GLY A 419 -12.05 24.63 5.32
C GLY A 419 -11.43 23.24 5.17
N CYS A 420 -10.13 23.14 4.86
CA CYS A 420 -9.44 21.86 4.81
C CYS A 420 -9.39 21.23 6.20
N LYS A 421 -9.85 19.98 6.30
CA LYS A 421 -9.70 19.16 7.50
C LYS A 421 -9.03 17.86 7.10
N ILE A 422 -8.12 17.37 7.93
CA ILE A 422 -7.52 16.05 7.76
C ILE A 422 -8.60 15.01 8.05
N LYS A 423 -9.14 14.46 6.98
CA LYS A 423 -10.06 13.33 7.07
C LYS A 423 -9.29 12.03 7.08
N ASP A 424 -8.24 11.97 6.28
CA ASP A 424 -7.54 10.75 5.96
C ASP A 424 -6.08 11.07 5.62
N PHE A 425 -5.22 10.14 5.97
CA PHE A 425 -3.79 10.24 5.75
C PHE A 425 -3.29 8.92 5.17
N LYS A 426 -2.69 8.96 3.99
CA LYS A 426 -2.20 7.77 3.28
C LYS A 426 -0.68 7.68 3.40
N LEU A 427 -0.23 6.47 3.68
CA LEU A 427 1.16 6.07 3.70
C LEU A 427 1.37 5.07 2.57
N GLY A 428 2.19 5.45 1.59
CA GLY A 428 2.58 4.54 0.53
C GLY A 428 3.71 3.61 0.97
N ASN A 429 4.04 2.65 0.11
CA ASN A 429 5.31 1.90 0.22
C ASN A 429 6.53 2.80 -0.07
N VAL A 430 6.28 3.99 -0.63
CA VAL A 430 7.24 5.07 -0.77
C VAL A 430 7.16 5.95 0.48
N PRO A 431 8.28 6.40 1.06
CA PRO A 431 8.33 7.33 2.19
C PRO A 431 7.82 8.75 1.87
N ILE A 432 6.59 8.82 1.36
CA ILE A 432 5.82 10.03 1.10
C ILE A 432 4.46 9.83 1.74
N ALA A 433 4.11 10.80 2.55
CA ALA A 433 2.91 10.91 3.31
C ALA A 433 1.92 11.81 2.54
N ILE A 434 0.73 11.30 2.19
CA ILE A 434 -0.23 12.01 1.33
C ILE A 434 -1.49 12.37 2.12
N LEU A 435 -1.84 13.65 2.13
CA LEU A 435 -3.12 14.15 2.67
C LEU A 435 -4.01 14.64 1.55
N GLU A 436 -5.27 14.23 1.57
CA GLU A 436 -6.30 14.74 0.66
C GLU A 436 -7.34 15.54 1.45
N SER A 437 -7.71 16.73 0.97
CA SER A 437 -8.80 17.51 1.56
C SER A 437 -10.18 16.90 1.26
N ASP A 438 -11.18 17.14 2.13
CA ASP A 438 -12.56 16.69 1.91
C ASP A 438 -13.26 17.50 0.80
N GLU A 439 -13.59 16.85 -0.32
CA GLU A 439 -14.18 17.43 -1.53
C GLU A 439 -15.51 18.17 -1.26
N ASN A 440 -16.27 17.75 -0.25
CA ASN A 440 -17.62 18.29 0.01
C ASN A 440 -17.65 19.66 0.71
N LYS A 441 -16.50 20.25 1.07
CA LYS A 441 -16.45 21.48 1.89
C LYS A 441 -15.56 22.61 1.36
N VAL A 442 -14.75 22.36 0.33
CA VAL A 442 -13.87 23.40 -0.21
C VAL A 442 -14.54 24.02 -1.43
N ARG A 443 -14.84 25.33 -1.36
CA ARG A 443 -15.50 26.08 -2.45
C ARG A 443 -14.66 26.15 -3.74
N ASP A 444 -13.36 25.92 -3.64
CA ASP A 444 -12.36 26.14 -4.72
C ASP A 444 -11.66 24.85 -5.20
N GLY A 445 -12.25 23.67 -5.00
CA GLY A 445 -11.60 22.40 -5.33
C GLY A 445 -10.70 21.88 -4.20
N GLY A 446 -10.36 20.58 -4.25
CA GLY A 446 -9.55 19.95 -3.21
C GLY A 446 -8.05 20.21 -3.37
N PHE A 447 -7.26 19.80 -2.38
CA PHE A 447 -5.80 19.83 -2.40
C PHE A 447 -5.21 18.47 -2.03
N VAL A 448 -4.00 18.22 -2.53
CA VAL A 448 -3.13 17.11 -2.14
C VAL A 448 -1.89 17.69 -1.47
N VAL A 449 -1.59 17.24 -0.26
CA VAL A 449 -0.35 17.59 0.44
C VAL A 449 0.57 16.37 0.44
N ARG A 450 1.78 16.53 -0.11
CA ARG A 450 2.85 15.53 -0.11
C ARG A 450 3.91 15.89 0.93
N LEU A 451 4.15 14.97 1.85
CA LEU A 451 5.12 15.07 2.94
C LEU A 451 6.22 14.03 2.72
N PRO A 452 7.37 14.38 2.11
CA PRO A 452 8.50 13.46 2.03
C PRO A 452 9.05 13.17 3.43
N LEU A 453 9.32 11.90 3.72
CA LEU A 453 9.81 11.44 5.03
C LEU A 453 11.33 11.30 5.10
N ASP A 454 12.02 11.44 3.96
CA ASP A 454 13.48 11.42 3.84
C ASP A 454 14.00 12.40 2.77
N LYS A 455 15.34 12.56 2.70
CA LYS A 455 16.01 13.49 1.77
C LYS A 455 15.86 13.09 0.30
N GLU A 456 15.83 11.79 -0.01
CA GLU A 456 15.69 11.32 -1.39
C GLU A 456 14.31 11.70 -1.93
N ARG A 457 13.25 11.51 -1.12
CA ARG A 457 11.87 11.84 -1.49
C ARG A 457 11.60 13.34 -1.60
N ILE A 458 12.37 14.19 -0.91
CA ILE A 458 12.32 15.64 -1.14
C ILE A 458 12.67 15.95 -2.61
N GLY A 459 13.70 15.32 -3.16
CA GLY A 459 14.12 15.52 -4.55
C GLY A 459 13.05 15.11 -5.56
N LEU A 460 12.30 14.05 -5.24
CA LEU A 460 11.22 13.52 -6.08
C LEU A 460 9.96 14.38 -6.04
N CYS A 461 9.54 14.80 -4.84
CA CYS A 461 8.43 15.73 -4.70
C CYS A 461 8.76 17.08 -5.35
N LYS A 462 10.02 17.52 -5.26
CA LYS A 462 10.50 18.69 -6.00
C LYS A 462 10.38 18.49 -7.49
N ARG A 463 10.83 17.36 -8.04
CA ARG A 463 10.71 17.07 -9.47
C ARG A 463 9.24 17.09 -9.93
N ASN A 464 8.35 16.45 -9.18
CA ASN A 464 6.91 16.50 -9.43
C ASN A 464 6.41 17.96 -9.49
N ALA A 465 6.76 18.79 -8.50
CA ALA A 465 6.37 20.19 -8.47
C ALA A 465 6.98 21.03 -9.62
N ASP A 466 8.25 20.82 -9.96
CA ASP A 466 8.91 21.54 -11.05
C ASP A 466 8.25 21.20 -12.40
N THR A 467 7.92 19.92 -12.63
CA THR A 467 7.22 19.48 -13.85
C THR A 467 5.78 19.97 -13.92
N LEU A 468 5.03 19.92 -12.81
CA LEU A 468 3.68 20.48 -12.75
C LEU A 468 3.67 21.99 -13.01
N SER A 469 4.68 22.72 -12.53
CA SER A 469 4.83 24.16 -12.81
C SER A 469 5.06 24.40 -14.31
N LEU A 470 5.94 23.63 -14.94
CA LEU A 470 6.18 23.68 -16.37
C LEU A 470 4.91 23.37 -17.18
N LEU A 471 4.16 22.34 -16.79
CA LEU A 471 2.90 21.98 -17.44
C LEU A 471 1.83 23.07 -17.27
N ALA A 472 1.78 23.75 -16.13
CA ALA A 472 0.81 24.81 -15.86
C ALA A 472 1.05 26.07 -16.70
N GLU A 473 2.28 26.29 -17.19
CA GLU A 473 2.61 27.35 -18.14
C GLU A 473 2.14 27.03 -19.58
N MET A 474 1.89 25.76 -19.88
CA MET A 474 1.39 25.32 -21.17
C MET A 474 -0.16 25.40 -21.22
N LYS A 475 -0.71 25.74 -22.38
CA LYS A 475 -2.17 25.77 -22.59
C LYS A 475 -2.69 24.36 -22.92
N TRP A 476 -3.49 23.80 -22.02
CA TRP A 476 -4.18 22.51 -22.18
C TRP A 476 -5.69 22.73 -22.28
N GLU A 477 -6.33 22.14 -23.29
CA GLU A 477 -7.78 22.17 -23.43
C GLU A 477 -8.39 20.94 -22.75
N GLY A 478 -9.38 21.16 -21.87
CA GLY A 478 -10.16 20.08 -21.26
C GLY A 478 -9.42 19.23 -20.22
N VAL A 479 -8.14 19.49 -19.94
CA VAL A 479 -7.33 18.72 -18.99
C VAL A 479 -6.83 19.59 -17.85
N GLY A 480 -7.09 19.15 -16.62
CA GLY A 480 -6.62 19.79 -15.41
C GLY A 480 -5.14 19.52 -15.17
N ILE A 481 -4.38 20.59 -14.94
CA ILE A 481 -3.01 20.54 -14.44
C ILE A 481 -3.00 21.04 -13.01
N SER A 482 -2.49 20.22 -12.09
CA SER A 482 -2.32 20.61 -10.69
C SER A 482 -1.31 21.74 -10.58
N ARG A 483 -1.63 22.81 -9.84
CA ARG A 483 -0.67 23.88 -9.54
C ARG A 483 0.07 23.55 -8.24
N PRO A 484 1.39 23.39 -8.26
CA PRO A 484 2.15 23.01 -7.09
C PRO A 484 2.68 24.25 -6.36
N TRP A 485 2.87 24.14 -5.05
CA TRP A 485 3.68 25.05 -4.27
C TRP A 485 4.40 24.33 -3.14
N LYS A 486 5.53 24.89 -2.72
CA LYS A 486 6.41 24.35 -1.69
C LYS A 486 6.34 25.23 -0.44
N LYS A 487 6.30 24.60 0.74
CA LYS A 487 6.44 25.27 2.02
C LYS A 487 7.40 24.50 2.93
N THR A 488 7.96 25.20 3.91
CA THR A 488 8.80 24.60 4.96
C THR A 488 8.28 25.07 6.31
N TYR A 489 8.14 24.14 7.25
CA TYR A 489 7.68 24.37 8.61
C TYR A 489 8.48 23.48 9.57
N ASN A 490 9.10 24.07 10.60
CA ASN A 490 9.95 23.37 11.57
C ASN A 490 10.98 22.41 10.92
N GLY A 491 11.68 22.90 9.89
CA GLY A 491 12.69 22.13 9.16
C GLY A 491 12.13 21.07 8.19
N LEU A 492 10.83 20.78 8.24
CA LEU A 492 10.17 19.83 7.35
C LEU A 492 9.63 20.53 6.11
N THR A 493 10.02 20.02 4.95
CA THR A 493 9.56 20.50 3.64
C THR A 493 8.35 19.70 3.20
N PHE A 494 7.33 20.39 2.70
CA PHE A 494 6.14 19.77 2.13
C PHE A 494 5.70 20.48 0.86
N PHE A 495 4.98 19.73 0.03
CA PHE A 495 4.50 20.18 -1.27
C PHE A 495 2.98 20.10 -1.24
N VAL A 496 2.33 21.10 -1.78
CA VAL A 496 0.88 21.12 -1.92
C VAL A 496 0.57 21.34 -3.38
N GLU A 497 -0.44 20.64 -3.88
CA GLU A 497 -0.90 20.76 -5.24
C GLU A 497 -2.43 20.72 -5.31
N ASP A 498 -3.00 21.39 -6.31
CA ASP A 498 -4.44 21.32 -6.56
C ASP A 498 -4.85 19.88 -6.88
N LYS A 499 -5.97 19.43 -6.32
CA LYS A 499 -6.51 18.10 -6.61
C LYS A 499 -7.26 18.13 -7.94
N ILE A 500 -6.86 17.26 -8.86
CA ILE A 500 -7.58 17.03 -10.11
C ILE A 500 -8.78 16.11 -9.85
N ALA A 501 -9.94 16.46 -10.41
CA ALA A 501 -11.15 15.65 -10.33
C ALA A 501 -11.09 14.45 -11.28
N GLY A 502 -11.69 13.34 -10.88
CA GLY A 502 -11.79 12.14 -11.72
C GLY A 502 -11.58 10.87 -10.91
N VAL A 503 -11.61 9.74 -11.61
CA VAL A 503 -11.27 8.42 -11.06
C VAL A 503 -10.04 7.89 -11.78
N SER A 504 -9.28 7.02 -11.11
CA SER A 504 -8.17 6.33 -11.77
C SER A 504 -8.66 5.55 -13.00
N ALA A 505 -7.95 5.66 -14.12
CA ALA A 505 -8.27 4.89 -15.32
C ALA A 505 -8.23 3.37 -15.06
N ARG A 506 -7.39 2.92 -14.11
CA ARG A 506 -7.37 1.53 -13.64
C ARG A 506 -8.71 1.07 -13.09
N ASP A 507 -9.53 1.95 -12.53
CA ASP A 507 -10.83 1.60 -11.95
C ASP A 507 -11.96 1.57 -12.99
N ASN A 508 -11.72 2.08 -14.21
CA ASN A 508 -12.69 2.15 -15.29
C ASN A 508 -12.57 0.97 -16.28
N LEU A 509 -12.56 -0.27 -15.77
CA LEU A 509 -12.35 -1.51 -16.56
C LEU A 509 -13.61 -2.05 -17.26
N GLY A 510 -14.60 -1.20 -17.49
CA GLY A 510 -15.88 -1.59 -18.08
C GLY A 510 -15.83 -1.77 -19.60
N ALA A 511 -17.01 -1.84 -20.23
CA ALA A 511 -17.14 -1.87 -21.69
C ALA A 511 -16.48 -0.65 -22.38
N SER A 512 -16.34 0.45 -21.65
CA SER A 512 -15.65 1.68 -22.07
C SER A 512 -14.13 1.64 -21.93
N PHE A 513 -13.51 0.53 -21.48
CA PHE A 513 -12.07 0.50 -21.24
C PHE A 513 -11.24 0.70 -22.53
N ALA A 514 -11.71 0.19 -23.66
CA ALA A 514 -11.03 0.40 -24.95
C ALA A 514 -11.07 1.89 -25.36
N ASP A 515 -12.21 2.54 -25.16
CA ASP A 515 -12.37 3.98 -25.44
C ASP A 515 -11.53 4.82 -24.49
N CYS A 516 -11.56 4.48 -23.19
CA CYS A 516 -10.70 5.08 -22.16
C CYS A 516 -9.22 4.97 -22.55
N PHE A 517 -8.75 3.77 -22.90
CA PHE A 517 -7.35 3.57 -23.32
C PHE A 517 -7.01 4.38 -24.57
N THR A 518 -7.93 4.47 -25.52
CA THR A 518 -7.76 5.28 -26.74
C THR A 518 -7.66 6.77 -26.42
N ASN A 519 -8.53 7.30 -25.55
CA ASN A 519 -8.47 8.69 -25.12
C ASN A 519 -7.16 9.02 -24.39
N ILE A 520 -6.65 8.08 -23.58
CA ILE A 520 -5.36 8.24 -22.90
C ILE A 520 -4.21 8.23 -23.91
N ALA A 521 -4.24 7.33 -24.88
CA ALA A 521 -3.27 7.26 -25.97
C ALA A 521 -3.24 8.56 -26.78
N ASP A 522 -4.41 9.10 -27.12
CA ASP A 522 -4.56 10.33 -27.89
C ASP A 522 -4.00 11.53 -27.12
N TYR A 523 -4.35 11.63 -25.84
CA TYR A 523 -3.79 12.65 -24.96
C TYR A 523 -2.26 12.56 -24.84
N LEU A 524 -1.71 11.35 -24.69
CA LEU A 524 -0.27 11.15 -24.59
C LEU A 524 0.45 11.58 -25.88
N ILE A 525 -0.12 11.25 -27.04
CA ILE A 525 0.42 11.64 -28.34
C ILE A 525 0.45 13.18 -28.44
N ASP A 526 -0.66 13.86 -28.17
CA ASP A 526 -0.74 15.33 -28.21
C ASP A 526 0.25 15.98 -27.23
N MET A 527 0.32 15.51 -25.99
CA MET A 527 1.25 16.01 -24.97
C MET A 527 2.71 15.86 -25.42
N HIS A 528 3.10 14.70 -25.94
CA HIS A 528 4.46 14.47 -26.42
C HIS A 528 4.77 15.25 -27.69
N LEU A 529 3.81 15.46 -28.60
CA LEU A 529 4.00 16.32 -29.77
C LEU A 529 4.28 17.77 -29.36
N ARG A 530 3.52 18.32 -28.40
CA ARG A 530 3.68 19.71 -27.93
C ARG A 530 4.99 19.95 -27.20
N THR A 531 5.52 18.92 -26.57
CA THR A 531 6.76 18.99 -25.78
C THR A 531 7.98 18.48 -26.54
N ALA A 532 7.80 17.92 -27.73
CA ALA A 532 8.86 17.33 -28.52
C ALA A 532 9.92 18.37 -28.94
N ARG A 533 11.18 18.04 -28.73
CA ARG A 533 12.34 18.73 -29.28
C ARG A 533 13.23 17.70 -29.96
N ARG A 534 13.45 17.84 -31.27
CA ARG A 534 14.33 16.92 -32.00
C ARG A 534 15.77 17.16 -31.57
N ALA A 535 16.45 16.09 -31.20
CA ALA A 535 17.86 16.11 -30.83
C ALA A 535 18.54 14.82 -31.28
N THR A 536 19.78 14.94 -31.75
CA THR A 536 20.63 13.79 -32.05
C THR A 536 21.23 13.25 -30.76
N LEU A 537 21.10 11.94 -30.52
CA LEU A 537 21.76 11.33 -29.38
C LEU A 537 23.25 11.13 -29.68
N THR A 538 24.10 11.91 -29.02
CA THR A 538 25.56 11.80 -29.16
C THR A 538 26.09 10.60 -28.37
N ALA A 539 27.34 10.20 -28.64
CA ALA A 539 28.02 9.16 -27.88
C ALA A 539 28.11 9.51 -26.37
N ASP A 540 28.40 10.77 -26.04
CA ASP A 540 28.50 11.23 -24.65
C ASP A 540 27.14 11.22 -23.95
N SER A 541 26.08 11.66 -24.64
CA SER A 541 24.71 11.61 -24.11
C SER A 541 24.23 10.17 -23.92
N PHE A 542 24.64 9.26 -24.80
CA PHE A 542 24.38 7.82 -24.63
C PHE A 542 25.06 7.26 -23.38
N VAL A 543 26.35 7.57 -23.15
CA VAL A 543 27.06 7.11 -21.95
C VAL A 543 26.36 7.62 -20.70
N ARG A 544 26.04 8.92 -20.62
CA ARG A 544 25.31 9.48 -19.46
C ARG A 544 23.96 8.81 -19.21
N LEU A 545 23.24 8.45 -20.28
CA LEU A 545 21.95 7.78 -20.18
C LEU A 545 22.10 6.31 -19.72
N PHE A 546 23.04 5.58 -20.32
CA PHE A 546 23.09 4.13 -20.23
C PHE A 546 23.97 3.63 -19.07
N GLU A 547 24.96 4.42 -18.64
CA GLU A 547 25.90 4.03 -17.58
C GLU A 547 25.19 3.59 -16.27
N PRO A 548 24.19 4.32 -15.74
CA PRO A 548 23.48 3.88 -14.54
C PRO A 548 22.80 2.51 -14.71
N TYR A 549 22.32 2.20 -15.92
CA TYR A 549 21.71 0.91 -16.22
C TYR A 549 22.75 -0.19 -16.35
N LYS A 550 23.88 0.11 -16.99
CA LYS A 550 25.00 -0.81 -17.13
C LYS A 550 25.55 -1.22 -15.77
N SER A 551 25.93 -0.27 -14.91
CA SER A 551 26.47 -0.58 -13.59
C SER A 551 25.48 -1.39 -12.74
N PHE A 552 24.18 -1.11 -12.89
CA PHE A 552 23.14 -1.89 -12.23
C PHE A 552 23.09 -3.35 -12.73
N LEU A 553 23.13 -3.57 -14.05
CA LEU A 553 23.14 -4.91 -14.62
C LEU A 553 24.40 -5.69 -14.24
N GLU A 554 25.58 -5.05 -14.29
CA GLU A 554 26.87 -5.67 -13.90
C GLU A 554 26.83 -6.18 -12.45
N SER A 555 26.14 -5.46 -11.57
CA SER A 555 26.02 -5.82 -10.15
C SER A 555 24.99 -6.91 -9.88
N ASN A 556 24.08 -7.18 -10.82
CA ASN A 556 22.90 -8.03 -10.57
C ASN A 556 22.78 -9.26 -11.47
N LEU A 557 23.46 -9.28 -12.62
CA LEU A 557 23.55 -10.46 -13.47
C LEU A 557 24.56 -11.46 -12.92
N ASP A 558 24.35 -12.75 -13.20
CA ASP A 558 25.35 -13.76 -12.92
C ASP A 558 26.56 -13.62 -13.87
N LYS A 559 27.63 -14.37 -13.61
CA LYS A 559 28.85 -14.31 -14.45
C LYS A 559 28.60 -14.72 -15.91
N ALA A 560 27.67 -15.63 -16.16
CA ALA A 560 27.41 -16.17 -17.49
C ALA A 560 26.64 -15.17 -18.37
N ASP A 561 25.68 -14.46 -17.80
CA ASP A 561 24.94 -13.40 -18.48
C ASP A 561 25.72 -12.08 -18.49
N GLY A 562 26.49 -11.79 -17.43
CA GLY A 562 27.37 -10.61 -17.34
C GLY A 562 28.42 -10.55 -18.44
N GLY A 563 29.00 -11.69 -18.85
CA GLY A 563 29.94 -11.78 -19.97
C GLY A 563 29.35 -11.34 -21.33
N ARG A 564 28.03 -11.19 -21.44
CA ARG A 564 27.32 -10.77 -22.66
C ARG A 564 26.85 -9.32 -22.65
N LEU A 565 27.05 -8.60 -21.54
CA LEU A 565 26.60 -7.21 -21.42
C LEU A 565 27.24 -6.28 -22.47
N GLY A 566 28.48 -6.56 -22.89
CA GLY A 566 29.14 -5.80 -23.96
C GLY A 566 28.43 -5.89 -25.32
N SER A 567 27.88 -7.05 -25.67
CA SER A 567 27.07 -7.21 -26.90
C SER A 567 25.75 -6.47 -26.79
N PHE A 568 25.13 -6.51 -25.60
CA PHE A 568 23.91 -5.79 -25.29
C PHE A 568 24.09 -4.27 -25.41
N GLU A 569 25.11 -3.71 -24.76
CA GLU A 569 25.46 -2.29 -24.87
C GLU A 569 25.72 -1.90 -26.34
N ARG A 570 26.50 -2.71 -27.06
CA ARG A 570 26.79 -2.48 -28.47
C ARG A 570 25.52 -2.41 -29.31
N PHE A 571 24.58 -3.34 -29.13
CA PHE A 571 23.32 -3.37 -29.87
C PHE A 571 22.50 -2.08 -29.71
N VAL A 572 22.39 -1.60 -28.47
CA VAL A 572 21.65 -0.36 -28.15
C VAL A 572 22.42 0.84 -28.71
N ARG A 573 23.74 0.89 -28.49
CA ARG A 573 24.61 1.99 -28.90
C ARG A 573 24.63 2.20 -30.41
N THR A 574 24.78 1.15 -31.21
CA THR A 574 24.86 1.29 -32.68
C THR A 574 23.58 1.78 -33.33
N ARG A 575 22.44 1.68 -32.64
CA ARG A 575 21.14 2.16 -33.13
C ARG A 575 20.75 3.53 -32.58
N LEU A 576 21.08 3.81 -31.32
CA LEU A 576 20.70 5.07 -30.70
C LEU A 576 21.70 6.19 -30.98
N VAL A 577 23.01 5.92 -31.00
CA VAL A 577 24.00 6.98 -31.25
C VAL A 577 23.92 7.46 -32.69
N GLY A 578 23.77 8.77 -32.87
CA GLY A 578 23.57 9.40 -34.17
C GLY A 578 22.11 9.43 -34.62
N ALA A 579 21.20 8.72 -33.93
CA ALA A 579 19.78 8.81 -34.22
C ALA A 579 19.22 10.17 -33.80
N GLU A 580 18.41 10.77 -34.66
CA GLU A 580 17.60 11.94 -34.32
C GLU A 580 16.30 11.47 -33.67
N LEU A 581 16.10 11.85 -32.40
CA LEU A 581 14.94 11.44 -31.62
C LEU A 581 14.14 12.67 -31.18
N PRO A 582 12.80 12.61 -31.19
CA PRO A 582 11.97 13.60 -30.53
C PRO A 582 12.10 13.40 -29.02
N LYS A 583 12.92 14.21 -28.36
CA LYS A 583 12.99 14.24 -26.89
C LYS A 583 11.70 14.89 -26.38
N VAL A 584 11.03 14.25 -25.43
CA VAL A 584 9.70 14.65 -24.96
C VAL A 584 9.74 14.94 -23.47
N LEU A 585 8.72 15.65 -22.97
CA LEU A 585 8.45 15.66 -21.55
C LEU A 585 7.91 14.29 -21.15
N GLN A 586 8.81 13.42 -20.73
CA GLN A 586 8.51 12.06 -20.28
C GLN A 586 7.95 12.10 -18.86
N HIS A 587 6.91 11.32 -18.58
CA HIS A 587 6.37 11.10 -17.24
C HIS A 587 7.25 10.13 -16.42
N GLY A 588 7.73 9.05 -17.04
CA GLY A 588 8.68 8.08 -16.49
C GLY A 588 8.04 6.94 -15.69
N ASP A 589 6.85 7.17 -15.14
CA ASP A 589 6.00 6.12 -14.56
C ASP A 589 4.53 6.20 -15.02
N LEU A 590 4.29 6.35 -16.33
CA LEU A 590 2.92 6.48 -16.81
C LEU A 590 2.18 5.14 -16.74
N SER A 591 1.32 5.00 -15.74
CA SER A 591 0.46 3.84 -15.53
C SER A 591 -1.02 4.24 -15.50
N LEU A 592 -1.94 3.29 -15.66
CA LEU A 592 -3.37 3.55 -15.55
C LEU A 592 -3.79 4.08 -14.17
N GLU A 593 -2.95 3.91 -13.15
CA GLU A 593 -3.18 4.44 -11.81
C GLU A 593 -2.99 5.97 -11.76
N ASN A 594 -2.08 6.47 -12.58
CA ASN A 594 -1.64 7.86 -12.61
C ASN A 594 -2.43 8.74 -13.59
N VAL A 595 -3.39 8.14 -14.30
CA VAL A 595 -4.28 8.86 -15.22
C VAL A 595 -5.66 8.96 -14.60
N LEU A 596 -6.13 10.20 -14.43
CA LEU A 596 -7.47 10.50 -13.93
C LEU A 596 -8.40 10.72 -15.11
N VAL A 597 -9.54 10.03 -15.10
CA VAL A 597 -10.55 10.11 -16.15
C VAL A 597 -11.91 10.45 -15.58
N ASP A 598 -12.75 11.05 -16.40
CA ASP A 598 -14.17 11.16 -16.14
C ASP A 598 -14.81 9.74 -16.23
N PRO A 599 -15.54 9.27 -15.20
CA PRO A 599 -16.12 7.94 -15.21
C PRO A 599 -17.28 7.75 -16.19
N GLU A 600 -17.92 8.83 -16.65
CA GLU A 600 -19.06 8.82 -17.58
C GLU A 600 -18.60 8.92 -19.03
N THR A 601 -17.67 9.84 -19.33
CA THR A 601 -17.21 10.10 -20.70
C THR A 601 -15.90 9.38 -21.06
N ALA A 602 -15.19 8.86 -20.06
CA ALA A 602 -13.82 8.32 -20.20
C ALA A 602 -12.80 9.34 -20.76
N SER A 603 -13.09 10.64 -20.72
CA SER A 603 -12.12 11.68 -21.07
C SER A 603 -11.03 11.80 -20.03
N VAL A 604 -9.81 12.13 -20.46
CA VAL A 604 -8.69 12.38 -19.54
C VAL A 604 -8.91 13.72 -18.84
N ASN A 605 -8.99 13.70 -17.52
CA ASN A 605 -9.08 14.89 -16.69
C ASN A 605 -7.70 15.37 -16.22
N GLY A 606 -6.70 14.49 -16.17
CA GLY A 606 -5.32 14.85 -15.86
C GLY A 606 -4.41 13.66 -15.59
N ILE A 607 -3.11 13.95 -15.51
CA ILE A 607 -2.07 13.00 -15.13
C ILE A 607 -1.38 13.51 -13.86
N ILE A 608 -1.18 12.61 -12.89
CA ILE A 608 -0.57 12.88 -11.58
C ILE A 608 0.70 12.06 -11.39
N ASP A 609 1.47 12.35 -10.35
CA ASP A 609 2.69 11.61 -9.95
C ASP A 609 3.89 11.74 -10.92
N TRP A 610 4.24 12.99 -11.25
CA TRP A 610 5.36 13.38 -12.12
C TRP A 610 6.75 13.26 -11.47
N GLU A 611 6.92 12.46 -10.42
CA GLU A 611 8.18 12.39 -9.67
C GLU A 611 9.35 11.74 -10.43
N PHE A 612 9.04 11.03 -11.51
CA PHE A 612 9.98 10.35 -12.41
C PHE A 612 10.18 11.06 -13.74
N SER A 613 9.66 12.28 -13.86
CA SER A 613 9.66 12.98 -15.13
C SER A 613 11.06 13.28 -15.66
N GLU A 614 11.18 13.40 -16.98
CA GLU A 614 12.38 13.92 -17.63
C GLU A 614 11.97 14.93 -18.70
N HIS A 615 12.46 16.17 -18.60
CA HIS A 615 12.11 17.25 -19.54
C HIS A 615 12.63 16.98 -20.96
N GLU A 616 13.73 16.25 -21.07
CA GLU A 616 14.30 15.77 -22.33
C GLU A 616 14.37 14.24 -22.34
N GLY A 617 13.28 13.61 -21.89
CA GLY A 617 13.16 12.16 -21.83
C GLY A 617 13.13 11.51 -23.20
N LEU A 618 13.36 10.20 -23.23
CA LEU A 618 13.26 9.44 -24.47
C LEU A 618 11.79 9.18 -24.82
N PRO A 619 11.42 9.23 -26.11
CA PRO A 619 10.08 8.89 -26.50
C PRO A 619 9.83 7.39 -26.24
N PHE A 620 8.56 6.99 -26.28
CA PHE A 620 8.11 5.60 -26.23
C PHE A 620 8.16 4.92 -24.85
N ILE A 621 8.93 5.43 -23.88
CA ILE A 621 8.95 4.87 -22.51
C ILE A 621 7.56 4.90 -21.88
N ASP A 622 6.88 6.05 -21.89
CA ASP A 622 5.53 6.17 -21.30
C ASP A 622 4.47 5.35 -22.06
N CYS A 623 4.62 5.22 -23.38
CA CYS A 623 3.77 4.36 -24.20
C CYS A 623 3.87 2.89 -23.73
N LEU A 624 5.09 2.39 -23.54
CA LEU A 624 5.33 1.02 -23.10
C LEU A 624 4.92 0.79 -21.65
N GLN A 625 5.13 1.77 -20.76
CA GLN A 625 4.63 1.71 -19.37
C GLN A 625 3.10 1.65 -19.33
N LEU A 626 2.41 2.43 -20.16
CA LEU A 626 0.94 2.43 -20.24
C LEU A 626 0.42 1.08 -20.74
N ILE A 627 1.03 0.51 -21.79
CA ILE A 627 0.71 -0.84 -22.29
C ILE A 627 0.98 -1.88 -21.20
N ALA A 628 2.12 -1.82 -20.52
CA ALA A 628 2.45 -2.75 -19.45
C ALA A 628 1.44 -2.68 -18.30
N SER A 629 1.01 -1.46 -17.93
CA SER A 629 -0.03 -1.24 -16.93
C SER A 629 -1.37 -1.84 -17.35
N LYS A 630 -1.80 -1.64 -18.62
CA LYS A 630 -3.01 -2.27 -19.18
C LYS A 630 -2.93 -3.80 -19.05
N ARG A 631 -1.83 -4.40 -19.52
CA ARG A 631 -1.64 -5.85 -19.48
C ARG A 631 -1.65 -6.40 -18.06
N ARG A 632 -1.02 -5.71 -17.11
CA ARG A 632 -1.01 -6.10 -15.69
C ARG A 632 -2.42 -6.20 -15.14
N VAL A 633 -3.26 -5.20 -15.42
CA VAL A 633 -4.64 -5.16 -14.94
C VAL A 633 -5.50 -6.26 -15.59
N GLN A 634 -5.29 -6.55 -16.88
CA GLN A 634 -6.09 -7.55 -17.60
C GLN A 634 -5.65 -9.00 -17.36
N GLN A 635 -4.35 -9.26 -17.21
CA GLN A 635 -3.78 -10.61 -17.18
C GLN A 635 -3.33 -11.07 -15.79
N ARG A 636 -3.32 -10.17 -14.79
CA ARG A 636 -2.80 -10.45 -13.43
C ARG A 636 -1.36 -11.01 -13.43
N LYS A 637 -0.55 -10.64 -14.41
CA LYS A 637 0.87 -11.02 -14.51
C LYS A 637 1.79 -10.01 -13.83
N THR A 638 2.99 -10.44 -13.48
CA THR A 638 4.03 -9.53 -12.99
C THR A 638 4.48 -8.60 -14.12
N LEU A 639 5.08 -7.45 -13.76
CA LEU A 639 5.63 -6.54 -14.77
C LEU A 639 6.81 -7.19 -15.50
N GLY A 640 7.65 -7.97 -14.81
CA GLY A 640 8.74 -8.73 -15.43
C GLY A 640 8.25 -9.66 -16.55
N ASP A 641 7.19 -10.42 -16.28
CA ASP A 641 6.56 -11.29 -17.30
C ASP A 641 6.03 -10.50 -18.49
N ILE A 642 5.40 -9.35 -18.24
CA ILE A 642 4.86 -8.50 -19.31
C ILE A 642 6.00 -7.91 -20.14
N PHE A 643 7.09 -7.47 -19.51
CA PHE A 643 8.27 -7.01 -20.23
C PHE A 643 8.87 -8.14 -21.09
N ALA A 644 9.06 -9.33 -20.53
CA ALA A 644 9.64 -10.48 -21.21
C ALA A 644 8.75 -11.02 -22.36
N THR A 645 7.42 -11.00 -22.21
CA THR A 645 6.52 -11.67 -23.16
C THR A 645 5.84 -10.73 -24.15
N VAL A 646 5.71 -9.44 -23.82
CA VAL A 646 4.96 -8.45 -24.61
C VAL A 646 5.88 -7.31 -25.05
N ILE A 647 6.49 -6.58 -24.11
CA ILE A 647 7.18 -5.32 -24.41
C ILE A 647 8.49 -5.55 -25.18
N LEU A 648 9.38 -6.38 -24.65
CA LEU A 648 10.68 -6.65 -25.28
C LEU A 648 10.51 -7.34 -26.63
N PRO A 649 9.59 -8.30 -26.83
CA PRO A 649 9.33 -8.88 -28.14
C PRO A 649 8.46 -8.01 -29.08
N LEU A 650 7.98 -6.84 -28.62
CA LEU A 650 7.04 -5.96 -29.33
C LEU A 650 5.74 -6.69 -29.79
N ARG A 651 5.22 -7.59 -28.96
CA ARG A 651 4.03 -8.43 -29.23
C ARG A 651 2.73 -7.79 -28.76
N PHE A 652 2.34 -6.72 -29.43
CA PHE A 652 1.15 -5.93 -29.10
C PHE A 652 -0.15 -6.55 -29.63
N ASP A 653 -1.26 -6.40 -28.90
CA ASP A 653 -2.59 -6.70 -29.45
C ASP A 653 -3.05 -5.63 -30.45
N ALA A 654 -4.21 -5.80 -31.09
CA ALA A 654 -4.68 -4.89 -32.13
C ALA A 654 -4.82 -3.44 -31.65
N LEU A 655 -5.31 -3.22 -30.42
CA LEU A 655 -5.48 -1.89 -29.85
C LEU A 655 -4.13 -1.25 -29.52
N GLU A 656 -3.23 -2.02 -28.90
CA GLU A 656 -1.87 -1.57 -28.59
C GLU A 656 -1.06 -1.29 -29.85
N LYS A 657 -1.17 -2.13 -30.88
CA LYS A 657 -0.50 -1.96 -32.16
C LYS A 657 -0.97 -0.68 -32.84
N ASN A 658 -2.28 -0.42 -32.87
CA ASN A 658 -2.81 0.83 -33.42
C ASN A 658 -2.28 2.06 -32.67
N PHE A 659 -2.25 2.00 -31.34
CA PHE A 659 -1.66 3.07 -30.53
C PHE A 659 -0.18 3.29 -30.85
N VAL A 660 0.63 2.22 -30.86
CA VAL A 660 2.06 2.31 -31.18
C VAL A 660 2.29 2.87 -32.58
N GLU A 661 1.53 2.43 -33.58
CA GLU A 661 1.65 2.91 -34.96
C GLU A 661 1.34 4.40 -35.07
N ARG A 662 0.23 4.85 -34.47
CA ARG A 662 -0.15 6.28 -34.43
C ARG A 662 0.89 7.12 -33.70
N TYR A 663 1.41 6.63 -32.57
CA TYR A 663 2.42 7.32 -31.79
C TYR A 663 3.74 7.47 -32.57
N VAL A 664 4.20 6.39 -33.21
CA VAL A 664 5.42 6.36 -34.03
C VAL A 664 5.30 7.29 -35.24
N GLU A 665 4.16 7.26 -35.93
CA GLU A 665 3.89 8.13 -37.07
C GLU A 665 3.84 9.60 -36.66
N ALA A 666 3.07 9.94 -35.61
CA ALA A 666 2.91 11.31 -35.15
C ALA A 666 4.25 11.97 -34.77
N LEU A 667 5.10 11.25 -34.03
CA LEU A 667 6.40 11.76 -33.58
C LEU A 667 7.52 11.57 -34.61
N GLY A 668 7.24 10.89 -35.73
CA GLY A 668 8.23 10.56 -36.77
C GLY A 668 9.42 9.78 -36.20
N ILE A 669 9.14 8.70 -35.48
CA ILE A 669 10.15 7.80 -34.89
C ILE A 669 10.51 6.72 -35.91
N ASP A 670 11.80 6.49 -36.16
CA ASP A 670 12.23 5.35 -36.98
C ASP A 670 11.87 4.03 -36.27
N ARG A 671 11.18 3.14 -36.99
CA ARG A 671 10.77 1.81 -36.49
C ARG A 671 11.95 0.94 -36.05
N ASN A 672 13.14 1.16 -36.60
CA ASN A 672 14.37 0.48 -36.17
C ASN A 672 14.79 0.83 -34.73
N LEU A 673 14.24 1.91 -34.16
CA LEU A 673 14.53 2.37 -32.81
C LEU A 673 13.58 1.78 -31.76
N LEU A 674 12.50 1.09 -32.16
CA LEU A 674 11.53 0.56 -31.20
C LEU A 674 12.12 -0.51 -30.28
N ALA A 675 12.94 -1.41 -30.82
CA ALA A 675 13.60 -2.44 -30.03
C ALA A 675 14.59 -1.85 -28.98
N PRO A 676 15.55 -0.96 -29.34
CA PRO A 676 16.40 -0.35 -28.33
C PRO A 676 15.63 0.53 -27.34
N LEU A 677 14.58 1.24 -27.76
CA LEU A 677 13.72 2.00 -26.84
C LEU A 677 12.94 1.10 -25.88
N ALA A 678 12.48 -0.07 -26.32
CA ALA A 678 11.84 -1.07 -25.45
C ALA A 678 12.81 -1.63 -24.40
N ILE A 679 14.05 -1.88 -24.80
CA ILE A 679 15.13 -2.27 -23.87
C ILE A 679 15.36 -1.17 -22.83
N ILE A 680 15.51 0.09 -23.27
CA ILE A 680 15.67 1.22 -22.33
C ILE A 680 14.46 1.37 -21.41
N SER A 681 13.22 1.17 -21.91
CA SER A 681 12.02 1.23 -21.08
C SER A 681 12.01 0.16 -19.98
N TRP A 682 12.49 -1.06 -20.28
CA TRP A 682 12.66 -2.11 -19.27
C TRP A 682 13.73 -1.74 -18.24
N LEU A 683 14.89 -1.24 -18.68
CA LEU A 683 15.95 -0.78 -17.78
C LEU A 683 15.49 0.37 -16.90
N HIS A 684 14.76 1.32 -17.47
CA HIS A 684 14.15 2.42 -16.74
C HIS A 684 13.21 1.91 -15.65
N HIS A 685 12.38 0.91 -15.96
CA HIS A 685 11.49 0.28 -14.99
C HIS A 685 12.26 -0.34 -13.80
N ILE A 686 13.28 -1.16 -14.06
CA ILE A 686 13.98 -1.88 -12.99
C ILE A 686 14.94 -1.00 -12.19
N VAL A 687 15.54 0.02 -12.81
CA VAL A 687 16.56 0.87 -12.15
C VAL A 687 15.94 2.09 -11.49
N ARG A 688 14.98 2.76 -12.15
CA ARG A 688 14.40 3.99 -11.62
C ARG A 688 13.18 3.74 -10.75
N LYS A 689 12.30 2.81 -11.15
CA LYS A 689 11.01 2.58 -10.47
C LYS A 689 11.09 1.54 -9.37
N VAL A 690 11.75 0.40 -9.58
CA VAL A 690 11.89 -0.59 -8.52
C VAL A 690 13.01 -0.14 -7.58
N ARG A 691 12.66 0.47 -6.45
CA ARG A 691 13.60 1.20 -5.57
C ARG A 691 14.01 0.44 -4.32
N PHE A 692 13.64 -0.83 -4.23
CA PHE A 692 13.83 -1.62 -3.04
C PHE A 692 15.21 -2.27 -3.11
N GLN A 693 16.20 -1.62 -2.50
CA GLN A 693 17.60 -2.10 -2.46
C GLN A 693 17.69 -3.58 -2.01
N PHE A 694 16.77 -4.01 -1.14
CA PHE A 694 16.74 -5.36 -0.61
C PHE A 694 15.93 -6.34 -1.47
N LEU A 695 14.86 -5.91 -2.16
CA LEU A 695 14.23 -6.79 -3.16
C LEU A 695 15.17 -7.07 -4.32
N TRP A 696 16.08 -6.14 -4.64
CA TRP A 696 17.11 -6.39 -5.65
C TRP A 696 18.02 -7.56 -5.30
N SER A 697 18.27 -7.86 -4.02
CA SER A 697 19.06 -9.03 -3.63
C SER A 697 18.25 -10.32 -3.64
N HIS A 698 16.93 -10.26 -3.77
CA HIS A 698 16.08 -11.45 -3.75
C HIS A 698 16.21 -12.25 -5.06
N PRO A 699 16.54 -13.57 -5.01
CA PRO A 699 16.78 -14.38 -6.21
C PRO A 699 15.58 -14.41 -7.18
N GLU A 700 14.36 -14.58 -6.67
CA GLU A 700 13.16 -14.61 -7.51
C GLU A 700 12.91 -13.27 -8.23
N TRP A 701 13.18 -12.15 -7.57
CA TRP A 701 13.03 -10.84 -8.17
C TRP A 701 14.10 -10.60 -9.25
N LYS A 702 15.35 -10.99 -8.98
CA LYS A 702 16.43 -10.94 -9.99
C LYS A 702 16.08 -11.78 -11.21
N GLU A 703 15.57 -12.98 -11.00
CA GLU A 703 15.20 -13.88 -12.08
C GLU A 703 14.05 -13.31 -12.92
N ASN A 704 12.95 -12.90 -12.29
CA ASN A 704 11.75 -12.43 -12.99
C ASN A 704 11.89 -11.01 -13.57
N GLY A 705 12.63 -10.13 -12.88
CA GLY A 705 12.78 -8.72 -13.24
C GLY A 705 14.01 -8.43 -14.10
N ILE A 706 15.09 -9.21 -13.96
CA ILE A 706 16.38 -8.93 -14.59
C ILE A 706 16.80 -10.05 -15.55
N ALA A 707 17.13 -11.23 -15.04
CA ALA A 707 17.80 -12.26 -15.81
C ALA A 707 16.88 -12.86 -16.89
N GLY A 708 15.62 -13.14 -16.57
CA GLY A 708 14.61 -13.58 -17.52
C GLY A 708 14.44 -12.63 -18.71
N PRO A 709 14.07 -11.35 -18.47
CA PRO A 709 14.01 -10.34 -19.52
C PRO A 709 15.33 -10.15 -20.29
N PHE A 710 16.48 -10.19 -19.62
CA PHE A 710 17.80 -10.10 -20.27
C PHE A 710 18.03 -11.25 -21.26
N ARG A 711 17.70 -12.49 -20.88
CA ARG A 711 17.81 -13.65 -21.77
C ARG A 711 16.85 -13.57 -22.96
N VAL A 712 15.67 -12.96 -22.78
CA VAL A 712 14.76 -12.66 -23.91
C VAL A 712 15.40 -11.66 -24.87
N VAL A 713 15.96 -10.55 -24.37
CA VAL A 713 16.67 -9.59 -25.23
C VAL A 713 17.77 -10.28 -26.01
N ARG A 714 18.55 -11.13 -25.33
CA ARG A 714 19.58 -11.93 -25.99
C ARG A 714 19.00 -12.77 -27.12
N SER A 715 17.99 -13.60 -26.86
CA SER A 715 17.41 -14.48 -27.90
C SER A 715 16.83 -13.75 -29.11
N LEU A 716 16.39 -12.51 -28.95
CA LEU A 716 15.71 -11.75 -30.00
C LEU A 716 16.67 -10.85 -30.79
N TYR A 717 17.72 -10.35 -30.15
CA TYR A 717 18.46 -9.20 -30.65
C TYR A 717 19.98 -9.35 -30.68
N LEU A 718 20.55 -10.34 -29.96
CA LEU A 718 22.00 -10.54 -29.81
C LEU A 718 22.41 -11.93 -30.30
#